data_AF-A0A7X0LKF8-F1
#
_entry.id   AF-A0A7X0LKF8-F1
#
_cell.length_a   1.000
_cell.length_b   1.000
_cell.length_c   1.000
_cell.angle_alpha   90.00
_cell.angle_beta   90.00
_cell.angle_gamma   90.00
#
_symmetry.space_group_name_H-M   'P 1'
#
loop_
_entity.id
_entity.type
_entity.pdbx_description
1 polymer ?
#
loop_
_entity_poly.entity_id
_entity_poly.type
_entity_poly.pdbx_seq_one_letter_code
_entity_poly.pdbx_strand_id
1 'polypeptide(L)'
;MSVAPNPTVASSIRPQTASGSLPEGFVTIDGVEMYRITDSDQMPAFLMSVVSDSDLWMFLSSRGGLTAGRVDPDHALFPYETDDILHKCHPYTGSATLIWVSRDGEEDVLWEPFNNHGSRPNVTRNLYKSVAGNRVIFEEVQHDLGLTFRYQWAGCDRFGFVRSARLTAHDSTGVTRVELLDGVLNLIPSGLTLAVMQQFSCLTNAYSRVEIDVDSRLTVYAMSSLLVDKAEPAEALRANVAWCRGLPEAKVVIDDDSVEQFREGQPLTMNQDLKGRRGAYLLHTPLALKPGESVDWDIVADVDRSQAQAEALRQEVLGTAELKQVIQRELAGADANLVANVASSDGLQCTGDRSTTAHHFANVLFNNMRGGVFADGYSLPGEDFVDFVESRNTKVAKRHAAILGEMTGSIDYQDLLAKAEATGDGDLSRLAMEYLPITFSRRHGDPSRPWNKFAIHLQNPDGSRILNYQGNWRDIFQNWESMCVSFPGYFESIVAKFVNASTADGFNPYRVMRSGIDWEAPEPDNPWASIGYWGDHQIIYLLKLLEHSKAFHPGKLETMLGQRQFTYADVPYRIASYAELCRDPHNTIAFDHALENAIGERVEALGADGKLLHDAHGKLVKVSLAEKLLVPALSKLSNLVVDGGIWMNTQRPEWNDANNALVGHGISMVTLCYLRRYAAFMADLLEQGEVSVELSAAVDAWLAGLSEVLSNHAGVLDAPALSDIERRTILDELGMAFEAYRTKVYHGSLGSPVSRSSADIVELLKLTLRYLDHSIDANRREEDGLYHSYNLLKLDGDVGSRQGTAGVDTLYPMLEGQVAVLSTGRLDAATSASLIESMYQSSLYRADQNTFLLYPDRPQPGYFAKNDVPAASAEAIALLKAMLDAGDTRIVERDVTGRVRFHSDFAKAGDMVEVLDGMAEDPQFGGLVESSRQAVLDLYEQVFNHRAFTGRSGAMYAYEGLGSIYWHMVSKLLLAAQESYQRAIAEGASAEEVQRLAEAYYGVRGGLSANKTAREYGAFPTDPYSHTPGHRGAQQPGMTGQVKEEVLTRLGELGVRIDAGQVTFSPSLLRGREFLGKETSWDMVGLNGETQQVTLPKGSLGFTYAQVPVVMHRGNGDALIRLQMADGTRVDLPGNALGSEHSAELFDRRGTISQIDVVLSADQITLD
;
A
#
# COMPACT_ATOMS: atom_id res chain seq x y z
N MET A 1 27.20 -31.32 -38.37
CA MET A 1 26.44 -32.55 -38.13
C MET A 1 25.25 -32.19 -37.28
N SER A 2 24.05 -32.40 -37.81
CA SER A 2 22.77 -32.02 -37.22
C SER A 2 22.46 -32.87 -36.00
N VAL A 3 22.09 -32.23 -34.88
CA VAL A 3 21.21 -32.84 -33.88
C VAL A 3 20.28 -31.73 -33.39
N ALA A 4 19.02 -31.78 -33.83
CA ALA A 4 17.94 -30.96 -33.30
C ALA A 4 17.52 -31.50 -31.92
N PRO A 5 17.17 -30.66 -30.94
CA PRO A 5 16.51 -31.11 -29.73
C PRO A 5 14.99 -31.26 -29.99
N ASN A 6 14.47 -32.43 -29.65
CA ASN A 6 13.05 -32.77 -29.69
C ASN A 6 12.22 -31.87 -28.73
N PRO A 7 11.00 -31.47 -29.11
CA PRO A 7 10.03 -30.90 -28.19
C PRO A 7 9.42 -32.02 -27.34
N THR A 8 9.75 -32.08 -26.06
CA THR A 8 9.08 -32.97 -25.11
C THR A 8 7.67 -32.44 -24.82
N VAL A 9 6.70 -33.15 -25.40
CA VAL A 9 5.30 -33.33 -25.02
C VAL A 9 4.98 -32.80 -23.61
N ALA A 10 4.33 -31.64 -23.56
CA ALA A 10 3.52 -31.25 -22.41
C ALA A 10 2.34 -32.21 -22.32
N SER A 11 2.40 -33.20 -21.43
CA SER A 11 1.23 -33.99 -21.08
C SER A 11 0.26 -33.08 -20.34
N SER A 12 -0.74 -32.58 -21.05
CA SER A 12 -1.95 -32.03 -20.45
C SER A 12 -2.63 -33.13 -19.64
N ILE A 13 -2.29 -33.24 -18.36
CA ILE A 13 -3.12 -33.96 -17.40
C ILE A 13 -4.35 -33.07 -17.23
N ARG A 14 -5.36 -33.27 -18.08
CA ARG A 14 -6.71 -32.83 -17.76
C ARG A 14 -7.08 -33.52 -16.45
N PRO A 15 -7.45 -32.78 -15.38
CA PRO A 15 -8.09 -33.42 -14.24
C PRO A 15 -9.33 -34.13 -14.78
N GLN A 16 -9.45 -35.43 -14.53
CA GLN A 16 -10.75 -36.07 -14.62
C GLN A 16 -11.62 -35.38 -13.57
N THR A 17 -12.45 -34.46 -14.03
CA THR A 17 -13.52 -33.87 -13.20
C THR A 17 -14.37 -35.03 -12.71
N ALA A 18 -14.30 -35.32 -11.40
CA ALA A 18 -15.31 -36.12 -10.76
C ALA A 18 -16.66 -35.44 -11.05
N SER A 19 -17.59 -36.18 -11.63
CA SER A 19 -18.93 -35.69 -11.94
C SER A 19 -19.65 -35.32 -10.65
N GLY A 20 -19.59 -34.04 -10.24
CA GLY A 20 -20.24 -33.55 -9.03
C GLY A 20 -19.70 -32.24 -8.44
N SER A 21 -18.48 -31.79 -8.77
CA SER A 21 -17.94 -30.52 -8.23
C SER A 21 -18.59 -29.31 -8.90
N LEU A 22 -19.23 -28.45 -8.11
CA LEU A 22 -19.77 -27.17 -8.59
C LEU A 22 -18.64 -26.27 -9.14
N PRO A 23 -18.89 -25.37 -10.11
CA PRO A 23 -17.82 -24.55 -10.69
C PRO A 23 -17.33 -23.42 -9.75
N GLU A 24 -16.07 -23.00 -9.88
CA GLU A 24 -15.56 -21.75 -9.29
C GLU A 24 -16.39 -20.54 -9.76
N GLY A 25 -16.54 -19.52 -8.92
CA GLY A 25 -17.18 -18.25 -9.28
C GLY A 25 -18.20 -17.73 -8.27
N PHE A 26 -18.97 -16.72 -8.67
CA PHE A 26 -19.94 -16.03 -7.80
C PHE A 26 -21.18 -16.88 -7.49
N VAL A 27 -21.59 -16.88 -6.23
CA VAL A 27 -22.77 -17.58 -5.70
C VAL A 27 -23.45 -16.72 -4.63
N THR A 28 -24.72 -17.00 -4.32
CA THR A 28 -25.42 -16.37 -3.20
C THR A 28 -25.65 -17.39 -2.09
N ILE A 29 -25.19 -17.07 -0.88
CA ILE A 29 -25.36 -17.90 0.32
C ILE A 29 -26.05 -17.06 1.39
N ASP A 30 -27.20 -17.53 1.87
CA ASP A 30 -28.00 -16.85 2.90
C ASP A 30 -28.26 -15.36 2.60
N GLY A 31 -28.48 -15.03 1.32
CA GLY A 31 -28.73 -13.66 0.85
C GLY A 31 -27.48 -12.82 0.59
N VAL A 32 -26.28 -13.32 0.87
CA VAL A 32 -25.01 -12.63 0.65
C VAL A 32 -24.33 -13.18 -0.60
N GLU A 33 -23.91 -12.30 -1.50
CA GLU A 33 -23.10 -12.69 -2.65
C GLU A 33 -21.64 -12.95 -2.24
N MET A 34 -21.10 -14.08 -2.71
CA MET A 34 -19.76 -14.56 -2.38
C MET A 34 -19.06 -15.12 -3.61
N TYR A 35 -17.74 -15.09 -3.62
CA TYR A 35 -16.94 -15.86 -4.56
C TYR A 35 -16.64 -17.25 -3.96
N ARG A 36 -16.85 -18.33 -4.73
CA ARG A 36 -16.50 -19.71 -4.33
C ARG A 36 -15.22 -20.16 -5.01
N ILE A 37 -14.29 -20.66 -4.23
CA ILE A 37 -13.17 -21.50 -4.66
C ILE A 37 -13.50 -22.96 -4.34
N THR A 38 -13.46 -23.83 -5.35
CA THR A 38 -13.69 -25.27 -5.19
C THR A 38 -12.38 -26.03 -5.01
N ASP A 39 -12.43 -27.13 -4.26
CA ASP A 39 -11.26 -27.96 -3.94
C ASP A 39 -10.09 -27.11 -3.40
N SER A 40 -10.43 -26.18 -2.51
CA SER A 40 -9.51 -25.18 -1.95
C SER A 40 -8.31 -25.81 -1.23
N ASP A 41 -8.46 -27.04 -0.72
CA ASP A 41 -7.40 -27.82 -0.08
C ASP A 41 -6.33 -28.34 -1.07
N GLN A 42 -6.64 -28.33 -2.37
CA GLN A 42 -5.73 -28.68 -3.46
C GLN A 42 -4.89 -27.49 -3.94
N MET A 43 -5.03 -26.34 -3.28
CA MET A 43 -4.20 -25.15 -3.49
C MET A 43 -3.18 -25.02 -2.33
N PRO A 44 -2.00 -24.43 -2.59
CA PRO A 44 -1.16 -23.93 -1.51
C PRO A 44 -1.96 -23.00 -0.59
N ALA A 45 -1.63 -23.01 0.71
CA ALA A 45 -2.27 -22.10 1.65
C ALA A 45 -1.98 -20.65 1.25
N PHE A 46 -2.99 -19.79 1.40
CA PHE A 46 -2.88 -18.34 1.23
C PHE A 46 -3.55 -17.63 2.40
N LEU A 47 -3.17 -16.38 2.64
CA LEU A 47 -3.64 -15.56 3.76
C LEU A 47 -4.68 -14.56 3.27
N MET A 48 -5.78 -14.39 4.00
CA MET A 48 -6.82 -13.41 3.72
C MET A 48 -6.90 -12.37 4.84
N SER A 49 -7.13 -11.12 4.47
CA SER A 49 -7.66 -10.11 5.39
C SER A 49 -9.18 -10.18 5.37
N VAL A 50 -9.81 -10.40 6.53
CA VAL A 50 -11.26 -10.30 6.70
C VAL A 50 -11.55 -8.94 7.31
N VAL A 51 -12.21 -8.08 6.52
CA VAL A 51 -12.38 -6.65 6.84
C VAL A 51 -13.60 -6.43 7.74
N SER A 52 -13.63 -5.29 8.44
CA SER A 52 -14.74 -4.85 9.27
C SER A 52 -14.97 -3.35 9.09
N ASP A 53 -16.20 -2.91 9.31
CA ASP A 53 -16.58 -1.51 9.44
C ASP A 53 -16.13 -0.88 10.77
N SER A 54 -15.71 -1.69 11.74
CA SER A 54 -15.27 -1.24 13.06
C SER A 54 -13.77 -1.47 13.30
N ASP A 55 -13.35 -1.49 14.58
CA ASP A 55 -11.98 -1.73 15.01
C ASP A 55 -11.57 -3.22 15.00
N LEU A 56 -12.47 -4.13 14.58
CA LEU A 56 -12.18 -5.55 14.46
C LEU A 56 -11.19 -5.85 13.33
N TRP A 57 -10.24 -6.74 13.58
CA TRP A 57 -9.30 -7.24 12.58
C TRP A 57 -9.21 -8.77 12.63
N MET A 58 -9.12 -9.42 11.47
CA MET A 58 -8.90 -10.85 11.36
C MET A 58 -8.04 -11.18 10.14
N PHE A 59 -7.01 -11.99 10.37
CA PHE A 59 -6.13 -12.54 9.35
C PHE A 59 -6.27 -14.06 9.36
N LEU A 60 -6.74 -14.62 8.24
CA LEU A 60 -7.26 -15.98 8.17
C LEU A 60 -6.63 -16.72 6.99
N SER A 61 -6.01 -17.85 7.27
CA SER A 61 -5.49 -18.74 6.23
C SER A 61 -6.62 -19.50 5.55
N SER A 62 -6.47 -19.80 4.26
CA SER A 62 -7.34 -20.74 3.53
C SER A 62 -7.36 -22.17 4.10
N ARG A 63 -6.48 -22.48 5.07
CA ARG A 63 -6.49 -23.72 5.85
C ARG A 63 -7.21 -23.62 7.20
N GLY A 64 -7.80 -22.48 7.54
CA GLY A 64 -8.57 -22.28 8.77
C GLY A 64 -7.78 -21.77 9.99
N GLY A 65 -6.44 -21.71 9.91
CA GLY A 65 -5.62 -21.06 10.95
C GLY A 65 -5.77 -19.54 10.89
N LEU A 66 -5.85 -18.88 12.05
CA LEU A 66 -6.13 -17.44 12.11
C LEU A 66 -5.50 -16.75 13.32
N THR A 67 -5.43 -15.42 13.21
CA THR A 67 -5.35 -14.49 14.33
C THR A 67 -6.44 -13.42 14.15
N ALA A 68 -7.01 -12.93 15.25
CA ALA A 68 -8.07 -11.92 15.23
C ALA A 68 -8.08 -11.14 16.54
N GLY A 69 -8.64 -9.93 16.53
CA GLY A 69 -8.74 -9.05 17.70
C GLY A 69 -9.43 -7.72 17.38
N ARG A 70 -9.30 -6.75 18.28
CA ARG A 70 -9.75 -5.36 18.08
C ARG A 70 -8.56 -4.42 18.12
N VAL A 71 -8.65 -3.24 17.52
CA VAL A 71 -7.66 -2.15 17.57
C VAL A 71 -6.26 -2.53 17.03
N ASP A 72 -5.50 -3.33 17.75
CA ASP A 72 -4.10 -3.67 17.49
C ASP A 72 -3.77 -5.10 17.96
N PRO A 73 -2.55 -5.63 17.70
CA PRO A 73 -2.16 -6.96 18.13
C PRO A 73 -2.16 -7.21 19.65
N ASP A 74 -2.10 -6.18 20.51
CA ASP A 74 -2.09 -6.37 21.97
C ASP A 74 -3.51 -6.65 22.51
N HIS A 75 -4.54 -6.42 21.69
CA HIS A 75 -5.94 -6.71 21.99
C HIS A 75 -6.44 -7.89 21.14
N ALA A 76 -5.65 -8.97 21.09
CA ALA A 76 -5.93 -10.15 20.32
C ALA A 76 -6.83 -11.18 21.05
N LEU A 77 -7.66 -11.88 20.28
CA LEU A 77 -8.48 -13.02 20.70
C LEU A 77 -7.74 -14.36 20.57
N PHE A 78 -6.93 -14.47 19.52
CA PHE A 78 -6.04 -15.59 19.23
C PHE A 78 -4.60 -15.06 19.12
N PRO A 79 -3.56 -15.86 19.42
CA PRO A 79 -2.18 -15.38 19.35
C PRO A 79 -1.86 -14.73 18.01
N TYR A 80 -1.17 -13.58 18.05
CA TYR A 80 -0.72 -12.90 16.84
C TYR A 80 0.62 -13.46 16.37
N GLU A 81 0.58 -14.22 15.28
CA GLU A 81 1.73 -14.92 14.69
C GLU A 81 1.94 -14.48 13.23
N THR A 82 3.12 -14.77 12.69
CA THR A 82 3.41 -14.56 11.26
C THR A 82 2.61 -15.51 10.37
N ASP A 83 2.38 -15.11 9.13
CA ASP A 83 1.51 -15.83 8.18
C ASP A 83 1.93 -17.29 7.93
N ASP A 84 3.23 -17.56 7.90
CA ASP A 84 3.79 -18.90 7.73
C ASP A 84 3.45 -19.87 8.87
N ILE A 85 3.27 -19.33 10.10
CA ILE A 85 2.77 -20.06 11.26
C ILE A 85 1.25 -20.24 11.14
N LEU A 86 0.52 -19.19 10.74
CA LEU A 86 -0.94 -19.25 10.55
C LEU A 86 -1.36 -20.32 9.52
N HIS A 87 -0.57 -20.54 8.48
CA HIS A 87 -0.80 -21.61 7.49
C HIS A 87 -0.69 -23.04 8.06
N LYS A 88 -0.16 -23.19 9.28
CA LYS A 88 0.12 -24.48 9.93
C LYS A 88 -0.58 -24.63 11.27
N CYS A 89 -1.18 -23.58 11.82
CA CYS A 89 -1.68 -23.56 13.20
C CYS A 89 -3.12 -24.06 13.38
N HIS A 90 -3.86 -24.31 12.30
CA HIS A 90 -5.25 -24.76 12.37
C HIS A 90 -5.52 -25.92 13.37
N PRO A 91 -4.65 -26.96 13.48
CA PRO A 91 -4.91 -28.05 14.42
C PRO A 91 -4.91 -27.66 15.91
N TYR A 92 -4.39 -26.48 16.28
CA TYR A 92 -4.25 -26.06 17.67
C TYR A 92 -4.69 -24.61 17.96
N THR A 93 -5.05 -23.82 16.95
CA THR A 93 -5.58 -22.46 17.11
C THR A 93 -6.72 -22.24 16.13
N GLY A 94 -7.85 -21.73 16.63
CA GLY A 94 -9.02 -21.42 15.81
C GLY A 94 -10.07 -22.52 15.79
N SER A 95 -10.80 -22.66 14.68
CA SER A 95 -11.93 -23.59 14.57
C SER A 95 -11.49 -25.06 14.72
N ALA A 96 -12.21 -25.83 15.52
CA ALA A 96 -12.04 -27.28 15.64
C ALA A 96 -13.40 -27.99 15.68
N THR A 97 -13.55 -29.06 14.89
CA THR A 97 -14.81 -29.80 14.77
C THR A 97 -14.52 -31.29 14.63
N LEU A 98 -15.16 -32.10 15.48
CA LEU A 98 -15.09 -33.55 15.48
C LEU A 98 -16.51 -34.11 15.60
N ILE A 99 -16.84 -35.10 14.77
CA ILE A 99 -18.19 -35.64 14.66
C ILE A 99 -18.11 -37.16 14.62
N TRP A 100 -18.54 -37.82 15.69
CA TRP A 100 -18.81 -39.26 15.65
C TRP A 100 -20.17 -39.49 15.01
N VAL A 101 -20.20 -40.29 13.94
CA VAL A 101 -21.42 -40.58 13.18
C VAL A 101 -21.80 -42.03 13.37
N SER A 102 -23.03 -42.25 13.85
CA SER A 102 -23.60 -43.57 14.11
C SER A 102 -24.85 -43.80 13.25
N ARG A 103 -24.88 -44.95 12.56
CA ARG A 103 -26.02 -45.40 11.74
C ARG A 103 -26.39 -46.82 12.09
N ASP A 104 -27.69 -47.13 12.04
CA ASP A 104 -28.19 -48.46 12.37
C ASP A 104 -27.59 -49.53 11.43
N GLY A 105 -26.75 -50.40 11.98
CA GLY A 105 -26.13 -51.51 11.25
C GLY A 105 -24.79 -51.21 10.58
N GLU A 106 -24.23 -50.01 10.77
CA GLU A 106 -22.91 -49.59 10.30
C GLU A 106 -21.95 -49.39 11.49
N GLU A 107 -20.63 -49.42 11.25
CA GLU A 107 -19.64 -49.05 12.27
C GLU A 107 -19.63 -47.53 12.48
N ASP A 108 -19.35 -47.10 13.71
CA ASP A 108 -19.23 -45.67 14.02
C ASP A 108 -18.02 -45.07 13.29
N VAL A 109 -18.22 -43.93 12.65
CA VAL A 109 -17.19 -43.22 11.88
C VAL A 109 -16.89 -41.89 12.53
N LEU A 110 -15.62 -41.63 12.84
CA LEU A 110 -15.16 -40.30 13.21
C LEU A 110 -14.88 -39.47 11.96
N TRP A 111 -15.53 -38.32 11.87
CA TRP A 111 -15.27 -37.31 10.86
C TRP A 111 -14.75 -36.03 11.51
N GLU A 112 -13.57 -35.57 11.05
CA GLU A 112 -12.97 -34.30 11.45
C GLU A 112 -12.90 -33.36 10.25
N PRO A 113 -13.95 -32.54 10.00
CA PRO A 113 -13.94 -31.57 8.91
C PRO A 113 -12.67 -30.69 8.95
N PHE A 114 -12.09 -30.44 7.78
CA PHE A 114 -10.89 -29.62 7.55
C PHE A 114 -9.58 -30.15 8.15
N ASN A 115 -9.62 -31.27 8.89
CA ASN A 115 -8.42 -31.94 9.37
C ASN A 115 -7.93 -33.02 8.38
N ASN A 116 -6.67 -33.41 8.47
CA ASN A 116 -6.06 -34.44 7.60
C ASN A 116 -5.56 -35.67 8.39
N HIS A 117 -5.95 -35.85 9.65
CA HIS A 117 -5.65 -37.07 10.41
C HIS A 117 -6.45 -38.24 9.81
N GLY A 118 -5.76 -39.24 9.24
CA GLY A 118 -6.37 -40.45 8.65
C GLY A 118 -6.40 -40.51 7.11
N SER A 119 -6.96 -41.58 6.54
CA SER A 119 -7.17 -41.70 5.08
C SER A 119 -8.26 -40.73 4.65
N ARG A 120 -7.98 -39.84 3.68
CA ARG A 120 -8.97 -38.91 3.10
C ARG A 120 -10.13 -39.70 2.48
N PRO A 121 -11.28 -39.86 3.13
CA PRO A 121 -12.44 -40.46 2.49
C PRO A 121 -13.03 -39.41 1.53
N ASN A 122 -13.99 -39.79 0.70
CA ASN A 122 -14.46 -38.99 -0.43
C ASN A 122 -15.04 -37.62 0.02
N VAL A 123 -14.22 -36.56 0.01
CA VAL A 123 -14.59 -35.20 0.47
C VAL A 123 -14.40 -34.13 -0.60
N THR A 124 -15.19 -33.05 -0.50
CA THR A 124 -15.00 -31.81 -1.26
C THR A 124 -14.92 -30.63 -0.30
N ARG A 125 -13.88 -29.79 -0.44
CA ARG A 125 -13.66 -28.60 0.40
C ARG A 125 -13.79 -27.31 -0.40
N ASN A 126 -14.81 -26.52 -0.08
CA ASN A 126 -15.04 -25.23 -0.71
C ASN A 126 -14.74 -24.09 0.26
N LEU A 127 -14.20 -23.00 -0.27
CA LEU A 127 -13.94 -21.76 0.46
C LEU A 127 -14.72 -20.63 -0.20
N TYR A 128 -15.40 -19.82 0.61
CA TYR A 128 -16.18 -18.70 0.12
C TYR A 128 -15.77 -17.42 0.83
N LYS A 129 -15.80 -16.29 0.10
CA LYS A 129 -15.61 -14.96 0.67
C LYS A 129 -16.65 -14.00 0.10
N SER A 130 -17.28 -13.19 0.96
CA SER A 130 -18.24 -12.18 0.51
C SER A 130 -17.56 -11.14 -0.38
N VAL A 131 -18.33 -10.52 -1.29
CA VAL A 131 -17.83 -9.41 -2.12
C VAL A 131 -17.36 -8.24 -1.25
N ALA A 132 -18.05 -7.99 -0.13
CA ALA A 132 -17.62 -6.99 0.86
C ALA A 132 -16.36 -7.38 1.64
N GLY A 133 -15.92 -8.65 1.53
CA GLY A 133 -14.69 -9.16 2.15
C GLY A 133 -14.74 -9.41 3.66
N ASN A 134 -15.90 -9.21 4.29
CA ASN A 134 -16.11 -9.26 5.74
C ASN A 134 -16.69 -10.59 6.26
N ARG A 135 -16.94 -11.55 5.36
CA ARG A 135 -17.41 -12.89 5.70
C ARG A 135 -16.62 -13.94 4.95
N VAL A 136 -16.18 -14.99 5.65
CA VAL A 136 -15.50 -16.14 5.05
C VAL A 136 -16.19 -17.41 5.50
N ILE A 137 -16.50 -18.31 4.58
CA ILE A 137 -17.14 -19.60 4.84
C ILE A 137 -16.20 -20.72 4.42
N PHE A 138 -15.99 -21.67 5.32
CA PHE A 138 -15.38 -22.98 5.02
C PHE A 138 -16.49 -24.02 4.94
N GLU A 139 -16.44 -24.86 3.93
CA GLU A 139 -17.38 -25.96 3.73
C GLU A 139 -16.64 -27.25 3.40
N GLU A 140 -17.00 -28.33 4.09
CA GLU A 140 -16.60 -29.68 3.73
C GLU A 140 -17.85 -30.55 3.54
N VAL A 141 -17.95 -31.14 2.36
CA VAL A 141 -18.93 -32.18 2.04
C VAL A 141 -18.25 -33.52 2.20
N GLN A 142 -18.78 -34.38 3.07
CA GLN A 142 -18.39 -35.78 3.16
C GLN A 142 -19.43 -36.61 2.41
N HIS A 143 -19.04 -37.13 1.24
CA HIS A 143 -19.95 -37.80 0.30
C HIS A 143 -20.43 -39.18 0.77
N ASP A 144 -19.56 -39.97 1.41
CA ASP A 144 -19.88 -41.31 1.95
C ASP A 144 -20.86 -41.22 3.13
N LEU A 145 -20.71 -40.18 3.95
CA LEU A 145 -21.62 -39.87 5.04
C LEU A 145 -22.82 -39.04 4.58
N GLY A 146 -22.85 -38.51 3.35
CA GLY A 146 -23.94 -37.63 2.91
C GLY A 146 -24.17 -36.43 3.85
N LEU A 147 -23.10 -35.95 4.50
CA LEU A 147 -23.11 -34.85 5.45
C LEU A 147 -22.36 -33.64 4.88
N THR A 148 -22.77 -32.44 5.27
CA THR A 148 -22.01 -31.22 5.00
C THR A 148 -21.87 -30.42 6.28
N PHE A 149 -20.63 -30.05 6.58
CA PHE A 149 -20.30 -29.17 7.67
C PHE A 149 -19.78 -27.86 7.11
N ARG A 150 -20.33 -26.77 7.61
CA ARG A 150 -20.01 -25.42 7.18
C ARG A 150 -19.83 -24.53 8.40
N TYR A 151 -18.80 -23.70 8.40
CA TYR A 151 -18.71 -22.60 9.36
C TYR A 151 -18.32 -21.28 8.68
N GLN A 152 -18.85 -20.18 9.19
CA GLN A 152 -18.63 -18.82 8.74
C GLN A 152 -17.96 -18.01 9.86
N TRP A 153 -16.98 -17.18 9.51
CA TRP A 153 -16.51 -16.08 10.35
C TRP A 153 -17.05 -14.74 9.86
N ALA A 154 -17.51 -13.90 10.79
CA ALA A 154 -17.91 -12.51 10.54
C ALA A 154 -17.65 -11.63 11.77
N GLY A 155 -17.34 -10.35 11.55
CA GLY A 155 -17.24 -9.35 12.60
C GLY A 155 -18.60 -8.75 12.95
N CYS A 156 -18.84 -8.49 14.23
CA CYS A 156 -20.03 -7.88 14.81
C CYS A 156 -19.57 -6.89 15.88
N ASP A 157 -19.55 -5.59 15.57
CA ASP A 157 -18.95 -4.58 16.44
C ASP A 157 -19.37 -4.68 17.92
N ARG A 158 -20.66 -4.91 18.15
CA ARG A 158 -21.24 -5.05 19.49
C ARG A 158 -20.76 -6.29 20.26
N PHE A 159 -20.56 -7.43 19.59
CA PHE A 159 -20.30 -8.72 20.24
C PHE A 159 -18.95 -9.37 19.88
N GLY A 160 -18.12 -8.70 19.07
CA GLY A 160 -16.83 -9.20 18.61
C GLY A 160 -16.95 -10.05 17.34
N PHE A 161 -16.52 -11.30 17.39
CA PHE A 161 -16.52 -12.23 16.26
C PHE A 161 -17.62 -13.27 16.42
N VAL A 162 -18.36 -13.51 15.34
CA VAL A 162 -19.40 -14.54 15.26
C VAL A 162 -18.91 -15.67 14.36
N ARG A 163 -18.79 -16.86 14.94
CA ARG A 163 -18.60 -18.11 14.20
C ARG A 163 -19.94 -18.85 14.10
N SER A 164 -20.58 -18.75 12.94
CA SER A 164 -21.84 -19.45 12.66
C SER A 164 -21.56 -20.78 11.97
N ALA A 165 -22.03 -21.89 12.55
CA ALA A 165 -21.83 -23.24 12.03
C ALA A 165 -23.16 -23.91 11.68
N ARG A 166 -23.13 -24.75 10.65
CA ARG A 166 -24.25 -25.53 10.13
C ARG A 166 -23.79 -26.96 9.83
N LEU A 167 -24.56 -27.93 10.33
CA LEU A 167 -24.43 -29.34 9.95
C LEU A 167 -25.71 -29.77 9.22
N THR A 168 -25.57 -30.26 8.00
CA THR A 168 -26.68 -30.68 7.14
C THR A 168 -26.54 -32.16 6.77
N ALA A 169 -27.64 -32.91 6.86
CA ALA A 169 -27.74 -34.26 6.32
C ALA A 169 -28.54 -34.25 5.01
N HIS A 170 -27.94 -34.71 3.91
CA HIS A 170 -28.56 -34.65 2.57
C HIS A 170 -29.39 -35.90 2.26
N ASP A 171 -28.74 -37.03 2.01
CA ASP A 171 -29.36 -38.25 1.47
C ASP A 171 -29.06 -39.48 2.35
N SER A 172 -29.51 -39.46 3.60
CA SER A 172 -29.56 -40.68 4.42
C SER A 172 -30.95 -41.34 4.29
N THR A 173 -31.02 -42.68 4.28
CA THR A 173 -32.31 -43.41 4.25
C THR A 173 -33.00 -43.48 5.62
N GLY A 174 -32.35 -42.95 6.66
CA GLY A 174 -32.81 -42.97 8.06
C GLY A 174 -32.20 -41.83 8.89
N VAL A 175 -32.51 -41.80 10.19
CA VAL A 175 -31.97 -40.79 11.11
C VAL A 175 -30.48 -41.03 11.32
N THR A 176 -29.66 -40.01 11.07
CA THR A 176 -28.23 -40.03 11.38
C THR A 176 -28.03 -39.51 12.80
N ARG A 177 -27.48 -40.33 13.70
CA ARG A 177 -27.10 -39.89 15.05
C ARG A 177 -25.66 -39.40 15.00
N VAL A 178 -25.40 -38.26 15.61
CA VAL A 178 -24.05 -37.72 15.72
C VAL A 178 -23.75 -37.30 17.15
N GLU A 179 -22.54 -37.60 17.62
CA GLU A 179 -21.94 -36.92 18.76
C GLU A 179 -21.04 -35.82 18.21
N LEU A 180 -21.31 -34.57 18.58
CA LEU A 180 -20.61 -33.39 18.08
C LEU A 180 -19.70 -32.81 19.17
N LEU A 181 -18.44 -32.55 18.83
CA LEU A 181 -17.56 -31.63 19.54
C LEU A 181 -17.12 -30.52 18.57
N ASP A 182 -17.63 -29.31 18.78
CA ASP A 182 -17.38 -28.17 17.88
C ASP A 182 -17.04 -26.90 18.64
N GLY A 183 -15.99 -26.19 18.22
CA GLY A 183 -15.81 -24.82 18.63
C GLY A 183 -14.48 -24.21 18.25
N VAL A 184 -13.84 -23.52 19.21
CA VAL A 184 -12.60 -22.79 18.99
C VAL A 184 -11.53 -23.12 20.03
N LEU A 185 -10.28 -23.20 19.58
CA LEU A 185 -9.10 -23.52 20.37
C LEU A 185 -8.20 -22.29 20.55
N ASN A 186 -7.45 -22.29 21.66
CA ASN A 186 -6.38 -21.34 21.98
C ASN A 186 -6.84 -19.88 22.02
N LEU A 187 -7.95 -19.65 22.72
CA LEU A 187 -8.39 -18.32 23.12
C LEU A 187 -7.46 -17.82 24.23
N ILE A 188 -6.86 -16.65 24.02
CA ILE A 188 -5.89 -16.06 24.96
C ILE A 188 -6.60 -15.15 25.98
N PRO A 189 -6.03 -14.95 27.18
CA PRO A 189 -6.53 -13.92 28.09
C PRO A 189 -6.20 -12.50 27.59
N SER A 190 -6.99 -11.50 28.03
CA SER A 190 -6.68 -10.08 27.80
C SER A 190 -5.45 -9.63 28.61
N GLY A 191 -4.75 -8.61 28.10
CA GLY A 191 -3.61 -7.95 28.75
C GLY A 191 -2.23 -8.45 28.33
N LEU A 192 -2.14 -9.18 27.22
CA LEU A 192 -0.89 -9.69 26.66
C LEU A 192 -0.38 -8.77 25.57
N THR A 193 0.90 -8.40 25.65
CA THR A 193 1.55 -7.65 24.57
C THR A 193 1.99 -8.59 23.46
N LEU A 194 2.15 -8.06 22.25
CA LEU A 194 2.66 -8.77 21.08
C LEU A 194 3.99 -9.48 21.36
N ALA A 195 4.92 -8.79 22.04
CA ALA A 195 6.21 -9.35 22.40
C ALA A 195 6.06 -10.56 23.34
N VAL A 196 5.15 -10.49 24.33
CA VAL A 196 4.88 -11.59 25.25
C VAL A 196 4.28 -12.79 24.52
N MET A 197 3.33 -12.56 23.62
CA MET A 197 2.72 -13.64 22.82
C MET A 197 3.77 -14.40 21.99
N GLN A 198 4.66 -13.66 21.33
CA GLN A 198 5.63 -14.26 20.40
C GLN A 198 6.86 -14.88 21.09
N GLN A 199 7.29 -14.32 22.23
CA GLN A 199 8.55 -14.72 22.89
C GLN A 199 8.35 -15.57 24.14
N PHE A 200 7.23 -15.39 24.86
CA PHE A 200 7.03 -15.92 26.21
C PHE A 200 5.70 -16.68 26.37
N SER A 201 5.20 -17.31 25.30
CA SER A 201 3.88 -17.97 25.29
C SER A 201 3.67 -19.04 26.38
N CYS A 202 4.71 -19.78 26.77
CA CYS A 202 4.61 -20.75 27.88
C CYS A 202 4.45 -20.07 29.25
N LEU A 203 5.04 -18.89 29.43
CA LEU A 203 4.88 -18.08 30.64
C LEU A 203 3.46 -17.52 30.72
N THR A 204 2.89 -17.08 29.60
CA THR A 204 1.48 -16.69 29.51
C THR A 204 0.55 -17.75 30.07
N ASN A 205 0.73 -19.02 29.65
CA ASN A 205 -0.10 -20.12 30.14
C ASN A 205 -0.11 -20.21 31.67
N ALA A 206 1.05 -20.03 32.33
CA ALA A 206 1.15 -20.12 33.79
C ALA A 206 0.30 -19.09 34.54
N TYR A 207 -0.06 -17.97 33.88
CA TYR A 207 -0.88 -16.90 34.44
C TYR A 207 -2.36 -16.98 33.99
N SER A 208 -2.66 -17.73 32.93
CA SER A 208 -4.01 -17.89 32.40
C SER A 208 -4.96 -18.56 33.39
N ARG A 209 -6.17 -18.01 33.48
CA ARG A 209 -7.33 -18.58 34.17
C ARG A 209 -8.56 -18.47 33.28
N VAL A 210 -9.25 -19.59 33.08
CA VAL A 210 -10.45 -19.70 32.24
C VAL A 210 -11.60 -20.19 33.10
N GLU A 211 -12.66 -19.39 33.17
CA GLU A 211 -13.81 -19.65 34.06
C GLU A 211 -15.10 -19.68 33.23
N ILE A 212 -15.97 -20.66 33.49
CA ILE A 212 -17.27 -20.74 32.84
C ILE A 212 -18.42 -20.58 33.83
N ASP A 213 -19.35 -19.69 33.51
CA ASP A 213 -20.67 -19.62 34.15
C ASP A 213 -21.61 -20.63 33.47
N VAL A 214 -21.86 -21.76 34.14
CA VAL A 214 -22.62 -22.89 33.57
C VAL A 214 -24.05 -22.52 33.15
N ASP A 215 -24.68 -21.54 33.81
CA ASP A 215 -26.06 -21.14 33.52
C ASP A 215 -26.15 -20.34 32.23
N SER A 216 -25.28 -19.33 32.05
CA SER A 216 -25.25 -18.53 30.81
C SER A 216 -24.42 -19.16 29.70
N ARG A 217 -23.55 -20.14 30.04
CA ARG A 217 -22.47 -20.68 29.20
C ARG A 217 -21.43 -19.63 28.78
N LEU A 218 -21.43 -18.45 29.39
CA LEU A 218 -20.39 -17.45 29.18
C LEU A 218 -19.07 -17.93 29.82
N THR A 219 -18.02 -17.95 29.03
CA THR A 219 -16.66 -18.28 29.46
C THR A 219 -15.78 -17.03 29.43
N VAL A 220 -14.98 -16.84 30.46
CA VAL A 220 -14.09 -15.70 30.70
C VAL A 220 -12.64 -16.18 30.62
N TYR A 221 -11.81 -15.50 29.85
CA TYR A 221 -10.38 -15.77 29.68
C TYR A 221 -9.60 -14.57 30.23
N ALA A 222 -9.04 -14.74 31.42
CA ALA A 222 -8.33 -13.67 32.14
C ALA A 222 -6.94 -14.13 32.57
N MET A 223 -6.06 -13.17 32.82
CA MET A 223 -4.84 -13.45 33.57
C MET A 223 -5.14 -13.39 35.06
N SER A 224 -4.42 -14.18 35.85
CA SER A 224 -4.47 -14.12 37.31
C SER A 224 -3.79 -12.84 37.85
N SER A 225 -2.85 -12.28 37.08
CA SER A 225 -2.12 -11.03 37.29
C SER A 225 -1.53 -10.60 35.95
N LEU A 226 -1.35 -9.30 35.72
CA LEU A 226 -0.58 -8.82 34.58
C LEU A 226 0.89 -9.28 34.69
N LEU A 227 1.51 -9.55 33.55
CA LEU A 227 2.92 -9.93 33.44
C LEU A 227 3.79 -8.67 33.55
N VAL A 228 4.44 -8.48 34.69
CA VAL A 228 5.41 -7.41 34.93
C VAL A 228 6.65 -7.97 35.64
N ASP A 229 7.83 -7.48 35.26
CA ASP A 229 9.08 -7.81 35.95
C ASP A 229 9.31 -6.92 37.20
N LYS A 230 8.61 -5.78 37.26
CA LYS A 230 8.63 -4.92 38.44
C LYS A 230 8.04 -5.66 39.63
N ALA A 231 8.72 -5.59 40.77
CA ALA A 231 8.28 -6.18 42.03
C ALA A 231 7.14 -5.36 42.69
N GLU A 232 6.01 -5.24 41.99
CA GLU A 232 4.81 -4.55 42.43
C GLU A 232 3.54 -5.33 42.03
N PRO A 233 2.42 -5.16 42.75
CA PRO A 233 1.15 -5.77 42.35
C PRO A 233 0.68 -5.24 40.99
N ALA A 234 0.19 -6.13 40.11
CA ALA A 234 -0.32 -5.77 38.80
C ALA A 234 -1.62 -6.51 38.50
N GLU A 235 -2.75 -5.93 38.91
CA GLU A 235 -4.08 -6.56 38.77
C GLU A 235 -4.53 -6.68 37.31
N ALA A 236 -5.03 -7.84 36.93
CA ALA A 236 -5.64 -8.08 35.62
C ALA A 236 -7.18 -8.00 35.76
N LEU A 237 -7.75 -6.87 35.33
CA LEU A 237 -9.18 -6.55 35.52
C LEU A 237 -9.99 -6.56 34.22
N ARG A 238 -9.42 -7.11 33.16
CA ARG A 238 -10.05 -7.29 31.85
C ARG A 238 -9.92 -8.74 31.40
N ALA A 239 -10.85 -9.17 30.56
CA ALA A 239 -10.90 -10.52 30.04
C ALA A 239 -11.40 -10.56 28.61
N ASN A 240 -10.95 -11.57 27.86
CA ASN A 240 -11.64 -11.99 26.65
C ASN A 240 -12.82 -12.89 27.06
N VAL A 241 -13.86 -12.97 26.23
CA VAL A 241 -15.08 -13.71 26.55
C VAL A 241 -15.57 -14.53 25.37
N ALA A 242 -16.22 -15.67 25.63
CA ALA A 242 -16.89 -16.47 24.61
C ALA A 242 -18.21 -17.06 25.14
N TRP A 243 -19.23 -17.14 24.28
CA TRP A 243 -20.54 -17.74 24.59
C TRP A 243 -21.16 -18.36 23.33
N CYS A 244 -22.31 -19.02 23.46
CA CYS A 244 -22.97 -19.67 22.33
C CYS A 244 -24.49 -19.57 22.33
N ARG A 245 -25.09 -19.87 21.17
CA ARG A 245 -26.52 -20.08 20.99
C ARG A 245 -26.82 -21.17 19.96
N GLY A 246 -28.04 -21.68 19.95
CA GLY A 246 -28.53 -22.63 18.93
C GLY A 246 -28.49 -24.10 19.35
N LEU A 247 -27.71 -24.46 20.37
CA LEU A 247 -27.63 -25.80 20.94
C LEU A 247 -27.97 -25.77 22.44
N PRO A 248 -29.26 -25.84 22.82
CA PRO A 248 -29.69 -25.67 24.22
C PRO A 248 -29.16 -26.77 25.16
N GLU A 249 -28.97 -27.98 24.65
CA GLU A 249 -28.46 -29.14 25.42
C GLU A 249 -26.93 -29.28 25.38
N ALA A 250 -26.23 -28.39 24.65
CA ALA A 250 -24.77 -28.47 24.56
C ALA A 250 -24.11 -28.12 25.88
N LYS A 251 -23.12 -28.93 26.23
CA LYS A 251 -22.20 -28.66 27.33
C LYS A 251 -20.96 -27.98 26.77
N VAL A 252 -20.47 -26.97 27.48
CA VAL A 252 -19.23 -26.30 27.09
C VAL A 252 -18.05 -26.98 27.77
N VAL A 253 -17.00 -27.20 26.99
CA VAL A 253 -15.71 -27.74 27.41
C VAL A 253 -14.65 -26.67 27.17
N ILE A 254 -13.85 -26.38 28.20
CA ILE A 254 -12.86 -25.29 28.19
C ILE A 254 -11.39 -25.75 28.08
N ASP A 255 -11.14 -27.05 28.17
CA ASP A 255 -9.80 -27.67 28.11
C ASP A 255 -9.54 -28.27 26.72
N ASP A 256 -8.43 -27.87 26.10
CA ASP A 256 -8.06 -28.28 24.73
C ASP A 256 -7.66 -29.76 24.62
N ASP A 257 -7.19 -30.39 25.71
CA ASP A 257 -6.93 -31.84 25.78
C ASP A 257 -8.17 -32.68 25.43
N SER A 258 -9.36 -32.10 25.60
CA SER A 258 -10.64 -32.78 25.33
C SER A 258 -10.81 -33.14 23.86
N VAL A 259 -10.08 -32.50 22.94
CA VAL A 259 -10.05 -32.87 21.53
C VAL A 259 -9.51 -34.28 21.34
N GLU A 260 -8.37 -34.61 21.97
CA GLU A 260 -7.79 -35.95 21.91
C GLU A 260 -8.67 -36.96 22.64
N GLN A 261 -9.23 -36.59 23.80
CA GLN A 261 -10.17 -37.45 24.54
C GLN A 261 -11.37 -37.83 23.65
N PHE A 262 -11.96 -36.87 22.95
CA PHE A 262 -13.08 -37.12 22.04
C PHE A 262 -12.70 -37.99 20.85
N ARG A 263 -11.54 -37.71 20.24
CA ARG A 263 -11.00 -38.48 19.11
C ARG A 263 -10.79 -39.95 19.47
N GLU A 264 -10.33 -40.22 20.68
CA GLU A 264 -10.11 -41.57 21.19
C GLU A 264 -11.38 -42.24 21.76
N GLY A 265 -12.53 -41.56 21.74
CA GLY A 265 -13.77 -42.06 22.34
C GLY A 265 -13.73 -42.13 23.87
N GLN A 266 -12.83 -41.38 24.51
CA GLN A 266 -12.72 -41.28 25.96
C GLN A 266 -13.73 -40.26 26.53
N PRO A 267 -14.12 -40.40 27.81
CA PRO A 267 -14.95 -39.41 28.49
C PRO A 267 -14.28 -38.03 28.54
N LEU A 268 -15.04 -36.97 28.25
CA LEU A 268 -14.54 -35.60 28.29
C LEU A 268 -14.38 -35.05 29.70
N THR A 269 -13.33 -34.27 29.89
CA THR A 269 -13.05 -33.58 31.16
C THR A 269 -13.81 -32.24 31.23
N MET A 270 -14.78 -32.16 32.14
CA MET A 270 -15.63 -30.98 32.31
C MET A 270 -15.09 -30.06 33.42
N ASN A 271 -14.17 -29.16 33.08
CA ASN A 271 -13.64 -28.16 34.01
C ASN A 271 -14.52 -26.91 34.05
N GLN A 272 -14.72 -26.32 35.25
CA GLN A 272 -15.37 -25.01 35.41
C GLN A 272 -14.38 -23.85 35.62
N ASP A 273 -13.16 -24.17 36.07
CA ASP A 273 -12.09 -23.24 36.41
C ASP A 273 -10.75 -23.89 36.01
N LEU A 274 -10.23 -23.52 34.85
CA LEU A 274 -8.98 -24.03 34.28
C LEU A 274 -7.86 -23.03 34.53
N LYS A 275 -6.72 -23.48 35.07
CA LYS A 275 -5.58 -22.63 35.47
C LYS A 275 -4.30 -23.13 34.84
N GLY A 276 -3.41 -22.21 34.46
CA GLY A 276 -2.06 -22.59 34.01
C GLY A 276 -2.01 -23.18 32.60
N ARG A 277 -3.11 -23.09 31.84
CA ARG A 277 -3.32 -23.82 30.57
C ARG A 277 -3.97 -22.91 29.52
N ARG A 278 -3.90 -23.35 28.26
CA ARG A 278 -4.60 -22.70 27.14
C ARG A 278 -6.10 -22.91 27.27
N GLY A 279 -6.87 -21.88 26.91
CA GLY A 279 -8.32 -21.95 26.91
C GLY A 279 -8.88 -22.41 25.57
N ALA A 280 -9.96 -23.19 25.62
CA ALA A 280 -10.80 -23.52 24.49
C ALA A 280 -12.27 -23.15 24.78
N TYR A 281 -13.09 -23.08 23.75
CA TYR A 281 -14.55 -23.02 23.86
C TYR A 281 -15.15 -24.05 22.91
N LEU A 282 -15.45 -25.25 23.41
CA LEU A 282 -15.94 -26.37 22.62
C LEU A 282 -17.34 -26.79 23.10
N LEU A 283 -18.26 -26.96 22.17
CA LEU A 283 -19.63 -27.41 22.40
C LEU A 283 -19.72 -28.91 22.18
N HIS A 284 -20.09 -29.64 23.22
CA HIS A 284 -20.33 -31.08 23.19
C HIS A 284 -21.83 -31.39 23.28
N THR A 285 -22.40 -32.03 22.27
CA THR A 285 -23.81 -32.43 22.26
C THR A 285 -24.11 -33.62 21.35
N PRO A 286 -25.02 -34.53 21.75
CA PRO A 286 -25.63 -35.47 20.82
C PRO A 286 -26.65 -34.74 19.93
N LEU A 287 -26.74 -35.12 18.66
CA LEU A 287 -27.77 -34.67 17.73
C LEU A 287 -28.36 -35.88 16.96
N ALA A 288 -29.61 -35.73 16.52
CA ALA A 288 -30.29 -36.70 15.66
C ALA A 288 -30.86 -35.97 14.45
N LEU A 289 -30.27 -36.20 13.28
CA LEU A 289 -30.59 -35.49 12.04
C LEU A 289 -31.42 -36.39 11.12
N LYS A 290 -32.59 -35.89 10.71
CA LYS A 290 -33.39 -36.51 9.64
C LYS A 290 -32.80 -36.16 8.27
N PRO A 291 -33.14 -36.93 7.22
CA PRO A 291 -32.76 -36.59 5.86
C PRO A 291 -33.29 -35.19 5.47
N GLY A 292 -32.42 -34.35 4.92
CA GLY A 292 -32.68 -32.94 4.60
C GLY A 292 -32.65 -31.98 5.78
N GLU A 293 -32.42 -32.45 7.02
CA GLU A 293 -32.38 -31.61 8.21
C GLU A 293 -31.04 -30.87 8.32
N SER A 294 -31.09 -29.64 8.83
CA SER A 294 -29.93 -28.84 9.18
C SER A 294 -30.06 -28.29 10.59
N VAL A 295 -28.95 -28.27 11.32
CA VAL A 295 -28.85 -27.66 12.66
C VAL A 295 -27.83 -26.53 12.60
N ASP A 296 -28.20 -25.37 13.13
CA ASP A 296 -27.43 -24.13 13.12
C ASP A 296 -27.10 -23.65 14.53
N TRP A 297 -25.87 -23.21 14.75
CA TRP A 297 -25.44 -22.63 16.02
C TRP A 297 -24.37 -21.56 15.83
N ASP A 298 -24.23 -20.70 16.83
CA ASP A 298 -23.22 -19.65 16.84
C ASP A 298 -22.33 -19.79 18.08
N ILE A 299 -21.03 -19.55 17.88
CA ILE A 299 -20.08 -19.22 18.95
C ILE A 299 -19.68 -17.77 18.74
N VAL A 300 -19.80 -16.97 19.79
CA VAL A 300 -19.56 -15.53 19.76
C VAL A 300 -18.46 -15.22 20.77
N ALA A 301 -17.43 -14.50 20.34
CA ALA A 301 -16.27 -14.21 21.17
C ALA A 301 -15.76 -12.78 20.97
N ASP A 302 -15.31 -12.16 22.06
CA ASP A 302 -14.93 -10.75 22.09
C ASP A 302 -13.76 -10.50 23.01
N VAL A 303 -13.11 -9.36 22.86
CA VAL A 303 -11.86 -9.04 23.54
C VAL A 303 -11.99 -7.91 24.54
N ASP A 304 -11.08 -7.92 25.51
CA ASP A 304 -10.75 -6.79 26.38
C ASP A 304 -11.92 -6.18 27.18
N ARG A 305 -12.84 -7.04 27.63
CA ARG A 305 -14.03 -6.65 28.40
C ARG A 305 -13.69 -6.44 29.87
N SER A 306 -14.12 -5.30 30.42
CA SER A 306 -14.15 -5.08 31.87
C SER A 306 -15.15 -6.01 32.55
N GLN A 307 -15.03 -6.21 33.86
CA GLN A 307 -15.99 -7.00 34.65
C GLN A 307 -17.44 -6.49 34.50
N ALA A 308 -17.64 -5.17 34.43
CA ALA A 308 -18.96 -4.58 34.23
C ALA A 308 -19.55 -4.92 32.85
N GLN A 309 -18.72 -4.88 31.80
CA GLN A 309 -19.15 -5.28 30.45
C GLN A 309 -19.42 -6.78 30.35
N ALA A 310 -18.60 -7.63 30.99
CA ALA A 310 -18.80 -9.07 31.02
C ALA A 310 -20.09 -9.45 31.77
N GLU A 311 -20.39 -8.81 32.91
CA GLU A 311 -21.64 -9.03 33.63
C GLU A 311 -22.85 -8.52 32.84
N ALA A 312 -22.75 -7.36 32.16
CA ALA A 312 -23.82 -6.89 31.29
C ALA A 312 -24.11 -7.89 30.15
N LEU A 313 -23.07 -8.43 29.52
CA LEU A 313 -23.19 -9.47 28.51
C LEU A 313 -23.83 -10.75 29.09
N ARG A 314 -23.41 -11.19 30.28
CA ARG A 314 -24.00 -12.35 30.97
C ARG A 314 -25.50 -12.19 31.17
N GLN A 315 -25.93 -11.03 31.67
CA GLN A 315 -27.36 -10.74 31.86
C GLN A 315 -28.11 -10.71 30.53
N GLU A 316 -27.50 -10.16 29.47
CA GLU A 316 -28.09 -10.16 28.14
C GLU A 316 -28.26 -11.59 27.58
N VAL A 317 -27.24 -12.44 27.73
CA VAL A 317 -27.26 -13.85 27.28
C VAL A 317 -28.32 -14.66 28.04
N LEU A 318 -28.50 -14.41 29.33
CA LEU A 318 -29.54 -15.06 30.15
C LEU A 318 -30.95 -14.56 29.83
N GLY A 319 -31.10 -13.26 29.54
CA GLY A 319 -32.40 -12.58 29.46
C GLY A 319 -33.02 -12.48 28.07
N THR A 320 -32.26 -12.66 26.99
CA THR A 320 -32.70 -12.27 25.65
C THR A 320 -33.07 -13.46 24.78
N ALA A 321 -34.38 -13.68 24.58
CA ALA A 321 -34.89 -14.72 23.68
C ALA A 321 -34.57 -14.47 22.19
N GLU A 322 -34.21 -13.23 21.81
CA GLU A 322 -34.03 -12.77 20.42
C GLU A 322 -32.56 -12.53 19.99
N LEU A 323 -31.56 -13.09 20.69
CA LEU A 323 -30.14 -12.86 20.36
C LEU A 323 -29.78 -13.19 18.90
N LYS A 324 -30.45 -14.19 18.30
CA LYS A 324 -30.25 -14.54 16.89
C LYS A 324 -30.58 -13.35 15.99
N GLN A 325 -31.74 -12.72 16.20
CA GLN A 325 -32.21 -11.59 15.40
C GLN A 325 -31.33 -10.36 15.62
N VAL A 326 -30.84 -10.15 16.85
CA VAL A 326 -29.89 -9.06 17.15
C VAL A 326 -28.59 -9.28 16.38
N ILE A 327 -27.95 -10.44 16.50
CA ILE A 327 -26.71 -10.76 15.76
C ILE A 327 -26.91 -10.59 14.25
N GLN A 328 -28.01 -11.13 13.69
CA GLN A 328 -28.29 -11.00 12.26
C GLN A 328 -28.45 -9.53 11.82
N ARG A 329 -29.06 -8.69 12.66
CA ARG A 329 -29.20 -7.25 12.40
C ARG A 329 -27.85 -6.53 12.45
N GLU A 330 -27.03 -6.83 13.45
CA GLU A 330 -25.69 -6.23 13.59
C GLU A 330 -24.78 -6.63 12.42
N LEU A 331 -24.80 -7.91 12.00
CA LEU A 331 -24.04 -8.39 10.84
C LEU A 331 -24.51 -7.74 9.52
N ALA A 332 -25.82 -7.52 9.36
CA ALA A 332 -26.35 -6.78 8.21
C ALA A 332 -25.98 -5.29 8.27
N GLY A 333 -25.92 -4.71 9.46
CA GLY A 333 -25.44 -3.34 9.69
C GLY A 333 -23.96 -3.19 9.29
N ALA A 334 -23.12 -4.16 9.67
CA ALA A 334 -21.71 -4.18 9.28
C ALA A 334 -21.52 -4.25 7.76
N ASP A 335 -22.31 -5.08 7.07
CA ASP A 335 -22.32 -5.12 5.60
C ASP A 335 -22.71 -3.75 5.02
N ALA A 336 -23.80 -3.15 5.53
CA ALA A 336 -24.31 -1.86 5.05
C ALA A 336 -23.31 -0.71 5.28
N ASN A 337 -22.63 -0.69 6.42
CA ASN A 337 -21.62 0.32 6.76
C ASN A 337 -20.41 0.24 5.82
N LEU A 338 -19.91 -0.97 5.52
CA LEU A 338 -18.84 -1.16 4.54
C LEU A 338 -19.27 -0.74 3.13
N VAL A 339 -20.48 -1.12 2.72
CA VAL A 339 -21.04 -0.70 1.43
C VAL A 339 -21.17 0.82 1.36
N ALA A 340 -21.65 1.48 2.41
CA ALA A 340 -21.74 2.94 2.47
C ALA A 340 -20.36 3.61 2.41
N ASN A 341 -19.36 3.07 3.12
CA ASN A 341 -17.98 3.56 3.06
C ASN A 341 -17.45 3.51 1.62
N VAL A 342 -17.57 2.36 0.96
CA VAL A 342 -17.10 2.14 -0.42
C VAL A 342 -17.91 2.97 -1.42
N ALA A 343 -19.22 3.13 -1.21
CA ALA A 343 -20.08 3.94 -2.06
C ALA A 343 -19.71 5.42 -2.03
N SER A 344 -19.25 5.93 -0.88
CA SER A 344 -18.86 7.34 -0.77
C SER A 344 -17.66 7.69 -1.66
N SER A 345 -16.82 6.71 -2.01
CA SER A 345 -15.63 6.83 -2.87
C SER A 345 -15.80 6.10 -4.21
N ASP A 346 -17.01 6.10 -4.75
CA ASP A 346 -17.35 5.57 -6.07
C ASP A 346 -17.02 4.08 -6.33
N GLY A 347 -17.12 3.24 -5.30
CA GLY A 347 -16.83 1.82 -5.42
C GLY A 347 -17.99 0.92 -5.86
N LEU A 348 -19.21 1.45 -6.04
CA LEU A 348 -20.35 0.66 -6.47
C LEU A 348 -20.47 0.62 -8.00
N GLN A 349 -20.50 -0.58 -8.57
CA GLN A 349 -20.69 -0.81 -9.99
C GLN A 349 -21.58 -2.05 -10.24
N CYS A 350 -22.34 -2.02 -11.33
CA CYS A 350 -23.15 -3.12 -11.81
C CYS A 350 -22.96 -3.26 -13.33
N THR A 351 -22.14 -4.23 -13.74
CA THR A 351 -21.81 -4.50 -15.15
C THR A 351 -21.99 -5.98 -15.47
N GLY A 352 -21.86 -6.34 -16.75
CA GLY A 352 -21.84 -7.73 -17.21
C GLY A 352 -20.60 -8.53 -16.77
N ASP A 353 -19.54 -7.87 -16.27
CA ASP A 353 -18.30 -8.49 -15.81
C ASP A 353 -18.22 -8.45 -14.27
N ARG A 354 -18.75 -9.49 -13.61
CA ARG A 354 -18.86 -9.51 -12.14
C ARG A 354 -17.49 -9.49 -11.44
N SER A 355 -16.48 -10.14 -12.01
CA SER A 355 -15.12 -10.15 -11.45
C SER A 355 -14.54 -8.74 -11.40
N THR A 356 -14.71 -7.96 -12.48
CA THR A 356 -14.24 -6.57 -12.55
C THR A 356 -14.93 -5.70 -11.50
N THR A 357 -16.25 -5.80 -11.36
CA THR A 357 -17.01 -5.00 -10.38
C THR A 357 -16.67 -5.36 -8.92
N ALA A 358 -16.52 -6.64 -8.60
CA ALA A 358 -16.11 -7.08 -7.27
C ALA A 358 -14.67 -6.66 -6.94
N HIS A 359 -13.77 -6.70 -7.93
CA HIS A 359 -12.40 -6.23 -7.76
C HIS A 359 -12.31 -4.71 -7.56
N HIS A 360 -13.11 -3.92 -8.30
CA HIS A 360 -13.22 -2.47 -8.08
C HIS A 360 -13.70 -2.14 -6.66
N PHE A 361 -14.71 -2.86 -6.16
CA PHE A 361 -15.16 -2.73 -4.77
C PHE A 361 -14.02 -2.95 -3.78
N ALA A 362 -13.27 -4.05 -3.94
CA ALA A 362 -12.12 -4.36 -3.08
C ALA A 362 -11.02 -3.29 -3.19
N ASN A 363 -10.73 -2.80 -4.39
CA ASN A 363 -9.72 -1.76 -4.62
C ASN A 363 -10.09 -0.45 -3.89
N VAL A 364 -11.35 0.01 -4.02
CA VAL A 364 -11.82 1.20 -3.29
C VAL A 364 -11.81 0.97 -1.79
N LEU A 365 -12.26 -0.19 -1.30
CA LEU A 365 -12.23 -0.50 0.12
C LEU A 365 -10.82 -0.45 0.71
N PHE A 366 -9.84 -1.10 0.06
CA PHE A 366 -8.47 -1.10 0.55
C PHE A 366 -7.76 0.25 0.36
N ASN A 367 -8.19 1.07 -0.60
CA ASN A 367 -7.76 2.46 -0.69
C ASN A 367 -8.24 3.26 0.53
N ASN A 368 -9.53 3.14 0.87
CA ASN A 368 -10.15 3.81 2.00
C ASN A 368 -9.58 3.33 3.35
N MET A 369 -9.29 2.04 3.51
CA MET A 369 -8.66 1.53 4.73
C MET A 369 -7.24 2.08 4.93
N ARG A 370 -6.47 2.31 3.85
CA ARG A 370 -5.06 2.73 3.95
C ARG A 370 -4.90 4.26 4.01
N GLY A 371 -5.66 4.99 3.20
CA GLY A 371 -5.62 6.47 3.13
C GLY A 371 -6.70 7.17 3.95
N GLY A 372 -7.73 6.44 4.36
CA GLY A 372 -8.96 6.98 4.94
C GLY A 372 -9.98 7.40 3.90
N VAL A 373 -11.14 7.86 4.37
CA VAL A 373 -12.20 8.48 3.57
C VAL A 373 -12.77 9.68 4.30
N PHE A 374 -13.25 10.70 3.57
CA PHE A 374 -13.91 11.86 4.16
C PHE A 374 -15.22 11.44 4.83
N ALA A 375 -15.40 11.81 6.09
CA ALA A 375 -16.48 11.29 6.94
C ALA A 375 -17.88 11.57 6.38
N ASP A 376 -18.17 12.82 6.01
CA ASP A 376 -19.51 13.27 5.61
C ASP A 376 -19.45 14.21 4.38
N GLY A 377 -18.62 13.84 3.39
CA GLY A 377 -18.42 14.64 2.17
C GLY A 377 -17.73 15.98 2.46
N TYR A 378 -18.45 17.08 2.22
CA TYR A 378 -17.98 18.44 2.52
C TYR A 378 -18.63 19.04 3.76
N SER A 379 -19.50 18.31 4.45
CA SER A 379 -19.98 18.71 5.78
C SER A 379 -19.00 18.21 6.84
N LEU A 380 -18.62 19.07 7.79
CA LEU A 380 -17.69 18.70 8.85
C LEU A 380 -18.16 19.17 10.23
N PRO A 381 -17.80 18.43 11.30
CA PRO A 381 -18.03 18.87 12.67
C PRO A 381 -17.05 19.99 13.03
N GLY A 382 -17.57 21.17 13.28
CA GLY A 382 -16.82 22.36 13.62
C GLY A 382 -15.98 22.23 14.88
N GLU A 383 -16.47 21.47 15.86
CA GLU A 383 -15.75 21.16 17.10
C GLU A 383 -14.41 20.45 16.80
N ASP A 384 -14.40 19.49 15.87
CA ASP A 384 -13.16 18.79 15.49
C ASP A 384 -12.17 19.74 14.82
N PHE A 385 -12.65 20.70 14.00
CA PHE A 385 -11.81 21.74 13.43
C PHE A 385 -11.20 22.65 14.51
N VAL A 386 -11.98 23.04 15.51
CA VAL A 386 -11.47 23.84 16.64
C VAL A 386 -10.38 23.06 17.39
N ASP A 387 -10.62 21.79 17.72
CA ASP A 387 -9.64 20.92 18.36
C ASP A 387 -8.37 20.74 17.50
N PHE A 388 -8.54 20.64 16.18
CA PHE A 388 -7.43 20.63 15.24
C PHE A 388 -6.61 21.93 15.35
N VAL A 389 -7.23 23.11 15.26
CA VAL A 389 -6.52 24.39 15.36
C VAL A 389 -5.82 24.55 16.70
N GLU A 390 -6.45 24.12 17.80
CA GLU A 390 -5.85 24.14 19.14
C GLU A 390 -4.61 23.26 19.24
N SER A 391 -4.68 22.03 18.74
CA SER A 391 -3.55 21.08 18.75
C SER A 391 -2.39 21.51 17.82
N ARG A 392 -2.73 22.19 16.72
CA ARG A 392 -1.74 22.67 15.74
C ARG A 392 -1.08 23.96 16.19
N ASN A 393 -1.85 24.94 16.67
CA ASN A 393 -1.34 26.25 17.06
C ASN A 393 -2.20 26.95 18.12
N THR A 394 -1.83 26.76 19.38
CA THR A 394 -2.52 27.33 20.55
C THR A 394 -2.59 28.86 20.52
N LYS A 395 -1.62 29.56 19.90
CA LYS A 395 -1.63 31.02 19.78
C LYS A 395 -2.63 31.51 18.73
N VAL A 396 -2.77 30.78 17.61
CA VAL A 396 -3.79 31.06 16.60
C VAL A 396 -5.17 30.80 17.17
N ALA A 397 -5.36 29.66 17.85
CA ALA A 397 -6.62 29.33 18.51
C ALA A 397 -7.07 30.43 19.49
N LYS A 398 -6.17 30.88 20.38
CA LYS A 398 -6.46 31.97 21.33
C LYS A 398 -6.78 33.31 20.63
N ARG A 399 -6.05 33.62 19.54
CA ARG A 399 -6.24 34.87 18.79
C ARG A 399 -7.60 34.91 18.10
N HIS A 400 -8.10 33.77 17.64
CA HIS A 400 -9.35 33.64 16.87
C HIS A 400 -10.47 32.93 17.62
N ALA A 401 -10.39 32.83 18.95
CA ALA A 401 -11.33 32.07 19.78
C ALA A 401 -12.81 32.46 19.54
N ALA A 402 -13.09 33.74 19.29
CA ALA A 402 -14.45 34.20 18.98
C ALA A 402 -14.97 33.62 17.65
N ILE A 403 -14.16 33.69 16.60
CA ILE A 403 -14.51 33.20 15.26
C ILE A 403 -14.61 31.67 15.25
N LEU A 404 -13.69 30.99 15.94
CA LEU A 404 -13.73 29.54 16.12
C LEU A 404 -14.99 29.10 16.88
N GLY A 405 -15.44 29.88 17.87
CA GLY A 405 -16.71 29.65 18.56
C GLY A 405 -17.95 29.83 17.68
N GLU A 406 -17.87 30.56 16.57
CA GLU A 406 -18.94 30.68 15.56
C GLU A 406 -18.89 29.57 14.50
N MET A 407 -17.84 28.74 14.52
CA MET A 407 -17.64 27.63 13.59
C MET A 407 -18.08 26.28 14.15
N THR A 408 -18.60 26.21 15.39
CA THR A 408 -19.10 24.97 16.02
C THR A 408 -20.38 24.45 15.36
N GLY A 409 -20.67 23.15 15.50
CA GLY A 409 -21.75 22.46 14.81
C GLY A 409 -21.38 22.04 13.39
N SER A 410 -22.37 21.68 12.58
CA SER A 410 -22.13 21.29 11.18
C SER A 410 -21.80 22.54 10.35
N ILE A 411 -20.66 22.53 9.66
CA ILE A 411 -20.24 23.60 8.74
C ILE A 411 -19.87 23.00 7.39
N ASP A 412 -20.21 23.71 6.31
CA ASP A 412 -19.74 23.36 4.97
C ASP A 412 -18.24 23.70 4.82
N TYR A 413 -17.51 22.85 4.13
CA TYR A 413 -16.08 22.99 3.95
C TYR A 413 -15.67 24.29 3.23
N GLN A 414 -16.41 24.72 2.21
CA GLN A 414 -16.11 25.97 1.51
C GLN A 414 -16.42 27.19 2.38
N ASP A 415 -17.49 27.13 3.18
CA ASP A 415 -17.80 28.16 4.17
C ASP A 415 -16.71 28.27 5.25
N LEU A 416 -16.15 27.14 5.69
CA LEU A 416 -15.02 27.11 6.61
C LEU A 416 -13.82 27.88 6.03
N LEU A 417 -13.43 27.57 4.80
CA LEU A 417 -12.32 28.23 4.11
C LEU A 417 -12.58 29.73 3.96
N ALA A 418 -13.78 30.12 3.50
CA ALA A 418 -14.15 31.51 3.28
C ALA A 418 -14.15 32.32 4.59
N LYS A 419 -14.68 31.75 5.69
CA LYS A 419 -14.64 32.39 7.01
C LYS A 419 -13.21 32.56 7.53
N ALA A 420 -12.35 31.55 7.36
CA ALA A 420 -10.94 31.64 7.75
C ALA A 420 -10.21 32.72 6.93
N GLU A 421 -10.43 32.77 5.63
CA GLU A 421 -9.83 33.78 4.74
C GLU A 421 -10.29 35.21 5.08
N ALA A 422 -11.57 35.39 5.40
CA ALA A 422 -12.14 36.69 5.78
C ALA A 422 -11.51 37.31 7.04
N THR A 423 -10.80 36.52 7.86
CA THR A 423 -10.05 37.04 9.01
C THR A 423 -8.80 37.84 8.62
N GLY A 424 -8.30 37.64 7.39
CA GLY A 424 -7.04 38.21 6.92
C GLY A 424 -5.79 37.60 7.56
N ASP A 425 -5.94 36.54 8.38
CA ASP A 425 -4.83 35.88 9.05
C ASP A 425 -4.40 34.60 8.32
N GLY A 426 -3.29 34.68 7.59
CA GLY A 426 -2.78 33.54 6.83
C GLY A 426 -2.35 32.32 7.66
N ASP A 427 -2.25 32.40 9.00
CA ASP A 427 -2.05 31.19 9.81
C ASP A 427 -3.36 30.40 9.91
N LEU A 428 -4.48 31.08 10.15
CA LEU A 428 -5.79 30.44 10.23
C LEU A 428 -6.24 29.95 8.85
N SER A 429 -6.03 30.74 7.79
CA SER A 429 -6.33 30.31 6.41
C SER A 429 -5.56 29.04 6.02
N ARG A 430 -4.27 28.96 6.38
CA ARG A 430 -3.46 27.75 6.16
C ARG A 430 -4.01 26.55 6.93
N LEU A 431 -4.33 26.72 8.21
CA LEU A 431 -4.86 25.64 9.04
C LEU A 431 -6.23 25.16 8.52
N ALA A 432 -7.10 26.06 8.10
CA ALA A 432 -8.37 25.71 7.44
C ALA A 432 -8.12 24.91 6.15
N MET A 433 -7.16 25.32 5.33
CA MET A 433 -6.82 24.62 4.08
C MET A 433 -6.15 23.25 4.32
N GLU A 434 -5.42 23.06 5.42
CA GLU A 434 -4.79 21.78 5.78
C GLU A 434 -5.71 20.81 6.53
N TYR A 435 -6.88 21.26 6.96
CA TYR A 435 -7.82 20.43 7.70
C TYR A 435 -8.50 19.42 6.77
N LEU A 436 -8.42 18.14 7.13
CA LEU A 436 -8.97 17.03 6.35
C LEU A 436 -9.79 16.13 7.29
N PRO A 437 -11.14 16.13 7.21
CA PRO A 437 -12.02 15.38 8.10
C PRO A 437 -12.09 13.88 7.70
N ILE A 438 -10.94 13.21 7.74
CA ILE A 438 -10.76 11.83 7.29
C ILE A 438 -10.97 10.85 8.46
N THR A 439 -11.63 9.73 8.18
CA THR A 439 -11.79 8.59 9.09
C THR A 439 -11.40 7.28 8.39
N PHE A 440 -11.56 6.14 9.06
CA PHE A 440 -11.36 4.78 8.52
C PHE A 440 -9.91 4.39 8.15
N SER A 441 -8.96 5.33 8.18
CA SER A 441 -7.56 5.05 7.86
C SER A 441 -6.86 4.24 8.96
N ARG A 442 -5.96 3.33 8.55
CA ARG A 442 -5.04 2.61 9.43
C ARG A 442 -3.74 2.28 8.71
N ARG A 443 -2.67 2.07 9.49
CA ARG A 443 -1.42 1.50 8.94
C ARG A 443 -1.65 0.05 8.50
N HIS A 444 -1.01 -0.33 7.40
CA HIS A 444 -1.18 -1.61 6.73
C HIS A 444 -0.28 -2.72 7.32
N GLY A 445 -0.23 -2.82 8.64
CA GLY A 445 0.40 -3.92 9.36
C GLY A 445 -0.48 -5.16 9.42
N ASP A 446 0.13 -6.33 9.24
CA ASP A 446 -0.53 -7.65 9.27
C ASP A 446 0.53 -8.78 9.40
N PRO A 447 0.13 -10.05 9.64
CA PRO A 447 1.04 -11.19 9.77
C PRO A 447 2.03 -11.43 8.62
N SER A 448 1.74 -10.94 7.42
CA SER A 448 2.62 -11.02 6.25
C SER A 448 3.44 -9.73 6.02
N ARG A 449 3.20 -8.71 6.84
CA ARG A 449 3.93 -7.43 6.94
C ARG A 449 4.29 -7.12 8.40
N PRO A 450 4.95 -8.03 9.14
CA PRO A 450 5.09 -7.96 10.59
C PRO A 450 5.97 -6.78 11.09
N TRP A 451 6.76 -6.16 10.21
CA TRP A 451 7.53 -4.94 10.53
C TRP A 451 6.65 -3.68 10.64
N ASN A 452 5.42 -3.71 10.12
CA ASN A 452 4.48 -2.60 10.21
C ASN A 452 3.56 -2.79 11.43
N LYS A 453 3.71 -1.96 12.46
CA LYS A 453 2.71 -1.86 13.54
C LYS A 453 1.45 -1.18 13.04
N PHE A 454 0.29 -1.75 13.39
CA PHE A 454 -1.02 -1.16 13.12
C PHE A 454 -1.80 -0.91 14.40
N ALA A 455 -2.70 0.07 14.33
CA ALA A 455 -3.76 0.29 15.29
C ALA A 455 -4.98 0.86 14.54
N ILE A 456 -6.18 0.47 14.93
CA ILE A 456 -7.46 0.86 14.30
C ILE A 456 -8.25 1.68 15.31
N HIS A 457 -8.25 3.00 15.13
CA HIS A 457 -8.97 3.93 15.99
C HIS A 457 -10.07 4.64 15.21
N LEU A 458 -11.31 4.15 15.31
CA LEU A 458 -12.46 4.68 14.59
C LEU A 458 -13.46 5.40 15.48
N GLN A 459 -13.48 5.08 16.78
CA GLN A 459 -14.41 5.64 17.75
C GLN A 459 -13.71 5.94 19.06
N ASN A 460 -14.15 7.01 19.72
CA ASN A 460 -13.79 7.33 21.10
C ASN A 460 -14.51 6.37 22.08
N PRO A 461 -14.08 6.31 23.35
CA PRO A 461 -14.75 5.49 24.36
C PRO A 461 -16.24 5.80 24.58
N ASP A 462 -16.70 6.99 24.20
CA ASP A 462 -18.11 7.40 24.25
C ASP A 462 -18.92 7.04 22.99
N GLY A 463 -18.29 6.39 22.00
CA GLY A 463 -18.89 5.97 20.73
C GLY A 463 -18.85 7.03 19.63
N SER A 464 -18.34 8.24 19.90
CA SER A 464 -18.20 9.27 18.86
C SER A 464 -17.10 8.90 17.84
N ARG A 465 -17.32 9.23 16.57
CA ARG A 465 -16.37 8.91 15.48
C ARG A 465 -15.06 9.70 15.65
N ILE A 466 -13.94 9.04 15.44
CA ILE A 466 -12.61 9.68 15.38
C ILE A 466 -12.34 10.14 13.94
N LEU A 467 -12.05 11.43 13.79
CA LEU A 467 -11.50 12.01 12.55
C LEU A 467 -9.99 12.10 12.69
N ASN A 468 -9.28 11.11 12.15
CA ASN A 468 -7.83 11.05 12.23
C ASN A 468 -7.24 10.27 11.07
N TYR A 469 -6.01 10.64 10.72
CA TYR A 469 -5.22 9.95 9.73
C TYR A 469 -3.74 9.97 10.07
N GLN A 470 -3.07 8.90 9.67
CA GLN A 470 -1.61 8.81 9.67
C GLN A 470 -1.15 7.88 8.55
N GLY A 471 -0.08 8.25 7.87
CA GLY A 471 0.48 7.40 6.82
C GLY A 471 1.88 7.82 6.42
N ASN A 472 2.65 6.84 5.97
CA ASN A 472 3.91 7.12 5.29
C ASN A 472 3.63 7.97 4.06
N TRP A 473 4.52 8.91 3.75
CA TRP A 473 4.34 9.97 2.77
C TRP A 473 3.77 9.47 1.43
N ARG A 474 4.51 8.57 0.78
CA ARG A 474 4.14 8.00 -0.51
C ARG A 474 2.80 7.25 -0.46
N ASP A 475 2.59 6.41 0.56
CA ASP A 475 1.39 5.59 0.65
C ASP A 475 0.12 6.45 0.69
N ILE A 476 0.09 7.44 1.59
CA ILE A 476 -1.12 8.22 1.85
C ILE A 476 -1.43 9.21 0.73
N PHE A 477 -0.42 9.89 0.17
CA PHE A 477 -0.65 10.79 -0.97
C PHE A 477 -1.07 10.04 -2.24
N GLN A 478 -0.57 8.81 -2.46
CA GLN A 478 -1.07 7.94 -3.53
C GLN A 478 -2.53 7.53 -3.31
N ASN A 479 -2.94 7.22 -2.08
CA ASN A 479 -4.35 6.88 -1.81
C ASN A 479 -5.27 8.10 -1.93
N TRP A 480 -4.78 9.27 -1.53
CA TRP A 480 -5.52 10.53 -1.63
C TRP A 480 -5.70 10.99 -3.08
N GLU A 481 -4.76 10.69 -3.98
CA GLU A 481 -4.93 10.92 -5.42
C GLU A 481 -6.23 10.28 -5.93
N SER A 482 -6.43 8.98 -5.72
CA SER A 482 -7.63 8.29 -6.20
C SER A 482 -8.88 8.65 -5.38
N MET A 483 -8.74 8.89 -4.07
CA MET A 483 -9.86 9.30 -3.22
C MET A 483 -10.42 10.66 -3.65
N CYS A 484 -9.56 11.65 -3.89
CA CYS A 484 -10.00 13.01 -4.24
C CYS A 484 -10.68 13.10 -5.61
N VAL A 485 -10.52 12.10 -6.49
CA VAL A 485 -11.32 12.04 -7.73
C VAL A 485 -12.82 11.90 -7.41
N SER A 486 -13.19 11.30 -6.28
CA SER A 486 -14.57 11.24 -5.77
C SER A 486 -14.96 12.44 -4.88
N PHE A 487 -13.98 13.21 -4.40
CA PHE A 487 -14.17 14.41 -3.58
C PHE A 487 -13.26 15.57 -4.04
N PRO A 488 -13.52 16.13 -5.25
CA PRO A 488 -12.57 17.04 -5.89
C PRO A 488 -12.29 18.33 -5.10
N GLY A 489 -13.25 18.80 -4.30
CA GLY A 489 -13.14 20.01 -3.48
C GLY A 489 -12.00 19.99 -2.45
N TYR A 490 -11.36 18.84 -2.21
CA TYR A 490 -10.20 18.73 -1.33
C TYR A 490 -8.84 18.73 -2.05
N PHE A 491 -8.76 18.76 -3.40
CA PHE A 491 -7.47 18.69 -4.09
C PHE A 491 -6.48 19.77 -3.63
N GLU A 492 -6.92 21.02 -3.54
CA GLU A 492 -6.06 22.14 -3.12
C GLU A 492 -5.58 21.99 -1.66
N SER A 493 -6.38 21.35 -0.82
CA SER A 493 -6.03 21.06 0.58
C SER A 493 -5.00 19.96 0.71
N ILE A 494 -5.10 18.94 -0.14
CA ILE A 494 -4.10 17.88 -0.21
C ILE A 494 -2.79 18.46 -0.77
N VAL A 495 -2.85 19.34 -1.79
CA VAL A 495 -1.69 20.10 -2.27
C VAL A 495 -1.10 20.95 -1.14
N ALA A 496 -1.92 21.68 -0.38
CA ALA A 496 -1.50 22.49 0.76
C ALA A 496 -0.77 21.64 1.81
N LYS A 497 -1.37 20.51 2.19
CA LYS A 497 -0.81 19.57 3.16
C LYS A 497 0.53 19.02 2.68
N PHE A 498 0.64 18.67 1.39
CA PHE A 498 1.88 18.21 0.77
C PHE A 498 2.96 19.29 0.87
N VAL A 499 2.70 20.47 0.29
CA VAL A 499 3.74 21.49 0.18
C VAL A 499 4.14 22.06 1.54
N ASN A 500 3.20 22.27 2.47
CA ASN A 500 3.53 22.78 3.82
C ASN A 500 4.33 21.77 4.65
N ALA A 501 4.19 20.48 4.36
CA ALA A 501 4.99 19.43 4.97
C ALA A 501 6.35 19.23 4.27
N SER A 502 6.60 19.81 3.09
CA SER A 502 7.91 19.77 2.43
C SER A 502 8.92 20.75 3.07
N THR A 503 10.19 20.35 3.10
CA THR A 503 11.31 21.10 3.69
C THR A 503 11.87 22.17 2.74
N ALA A 504 12.60 23.13 3.28
CA ALA A 504 13.20 24.24 2.50
C ALA A 504 14.34 23.79 1.56
N ASP A 505 14.88 22.60 1.75
CA ASP A 505 15.89 21.96 0.89
C ASP A 505 15.29 21.00 -0.16
N GLY A 506 13.95 20.96 -0.27
CA GLY A 506 13.24 20.27 -1.37
C GLY A 506 12.97 18.79 -1.14
N PHE A 507 12.79 18.40 0.12
CA PHE A 507 12.44 17.05 0.55
C PHE A 507 11.24 17.07 1.50
N ASN A 508 11.07 16.03 2.31
CA ASN A 508 9.96 15.88 3.23
C ASN A 508 10.25 14.88 4.36
N PRO A 509 9.56 14.99 5.51
CA PRO A 509 9.50 13.94 6.51
C PRO A 509 8.88 12.65 5.96
N TYR A 510 9.13 11.52 6.60
CA TYR A 510 8.65 10.22 6.11
C TYR A 510 7.15 9.99 6.35
N ARG A 511 6.52 10.71 7.29
CA ARG A 511 5.12 10.50 7.68
C ARG A 511 4.37 11.82 7.84
N VAL A 512 3.10 11.80 7.42
CA VAL A 512 2.12 12.87 7.67
C VAL A 512 0.97 12.36 8.52
N MET A 513 0.43 13.24 9.36
CA MET A 513 -0.63 12.94 10.33
C MET A 513 -1.58 14.13 10.46
N ARG A 514 -2.76 13.94 11.05
CA ARG A 514 -3.66 15.06 11.43
C ARG A 514 -2.93 16.12 12.25
N SER A 515 -2.10 15.69 13.20
CA SER A 515 -1.28 16.56 14.03
C SER A 515 -0.13 17.26 13.29
N GLY A 516 0.19 16.91 12.04
CA GLY A 516 1.26 17.54 11.27
C GLY A 516 2.17 16.53 10.61
N ILE A 517 3.43 16.48 11.06
CA ILE A 517 4.51 15.68 10.47
C ILE A 517 5.29 14.89 11.53
N ASP A 518 5.96 13.82 11.08
CA ASP A 518 6.89 13.00 11.86
C ASP A 518 8.13 12.64 11.03
N TRP A 519 9.31 12.69 11.64
CA TRP A 519 10.57 12.27 11.03
C TRP A 519 11.15 11.06 11.77
N GLU A 520 12.09 10.38 11.13
CA GLU A 520 12.82 9.28 11.76
C GLU A 520 13.95 9.86 12.62
N ALA A 521 14.28 9.21 13.73
CA ALA A 521 15.41 9.56 14.57
C ALA A 521 16.35 8.34 14.68
N PRO A 522 17.67 8.56 14.87
CA PRO A 522 18.59 7.45 15.10
C PRO A 522 18.25 6.67 16.38
N GLU A 523 18.18 5.34 16.29
CA GLU A 523 18.04 4.43 17.44
C GLU A 523 19.26 3.49 17.48
N PRO A 524 20.24 3.70 18.38
CA PRO A 524 21.53 2.98 18.37
C PRO A 524 21.42 1.45 18.41
N ASP A 525 20.39 0.93 19.09
CA ASP A 525 20.17 -0.51 19.26
C ASP A 525 19.26 -1.13 18.17
N ASN A 526 18.77 -0.33 17.23
CA ASN A 526 17.89 -0.77 16.16
C ASN A 526 18.58 -0.62 14.79
N PRO A 527 19.13 -1.71 14.22
CA PRO A 527 19.83 -1.65 12.94
C PRO A 527 18.93 -1.27 11.74
N TRP A 528 17.61 -1.23 11.94
CA TRP A 528 16.64 -0.78 10.93
C TRP A 528 16.27 0.70 11.06
N ALA A 529 16.68 1.36 12.15
CA ALA A 529 16.48 2.79 12.34
C ALA A 529 17.64 3.56 11.70
N SER A 530 17.33 4.28 10.63
CA SER A 530 18.27 5.22 10.00
C SER A 530 17.52 6.50 9.66
N ILE A 531 18.18 7.49 9.05
CA ILE A 531 17.53 8.72 8.59
C ILE A 531 17.86 9.02 7.13
N GLY A 532 17.04 9.82 6.48
CA GLY A 532 17.30 10.39 5.16
C GLY A 532 16.04 10.81 4.43
N TYR A 533 16.17 11.09 3.13
CA TYR A 533 15.06 11.52 2.28
C TYR A 533 14.95 10.65 1.03
N TRP A 534 13.78 10.06 0.80
CA TRP A 534 13.55 9.25 -0.41
C TRP A 534 13.48 10.14 -1.66
N GLY A 535 14.17 9.72 -2.71
CA GLY A 535 14.34 10.52 -3.94
C GLY A 535 13.03 10.79 -4.69
N ASP A 536 12.09 9.84 -4.68
CA ASP A 536 10.85 9.88 -5.45
C ASP A 536 9.72 10.68 -4.77
N HIS A 537 9.81 10.93 -3.46
CA HIS A 537 8.71 11.44 -2.63
C HIS A 537 8.11 12.80 -3.07
N GLN A 538 8.84 13.62 -3.81
CA GLN A 538 8.38 14.97 -4.16
C GLN A 538 7.67 15.02 -5.52
N ILE A 539 8.38 14.71 -6.61
CA ILE A 539 8.01 15.14 -7.95
C ILE A 539 6.70 14.53 -8.43
N ILE A 540 6.65 13.20 -8.59
CA ILE A 540 5.50 12.55 -9.25
C ILE A 540 4.23 12.62 -8.41
N TYR A 541 4.34 12.45 -7.09
CA TYR A 541 3.18 12.45 -6.20
C TYR A 541 2.54 13.83 -6.11
N LEU A 542 3.35 14.90 -6.05
CA LEU A 542 2.83 16.27 -6.13
C LEU A 542 2.24 16.57 -7.51
N LEU A 543 2.92 16.13 -8.58
CA LEU A 543 2.47 16.38 -9.94
C LEU A 543 1.05 15.86 -10.19
N LYS A 544 0.75 14.62 -9.77
CA LYS A 544 -0.58 14.04 -9.95
C LYS A 544 -1.67 14.89 -9.29
N LEU A 545 -1.42 15.41 -8.09
CA LEU A 545 -2.35 16.30 -7.39
C LEU A 545 -2.54 17.63 -8.14
N LEU A 546 -1.47 18.20 -8.69
CA LEU A 546 -1.53 19.45 -9.47
C LEU A 546 -2.24 19.26 -10.81
N GLU A 547 -2.00 18.16 -11.52
CA GLU A 547 -2.70 17.80 -12.75
C GLU A 547 -4.20 17.67 -12.51
N HIS A 548 -4.60 17.00 -11.42
CA HIS A 548 -5.99 16.90 -11.04
C HIS A 548 -6.58 18.27 -10.64
N SER A 549 -5.91 19.06 -9.81
CA SER A 549 -6.39 20.41 -9.46
C SER A 549 -6.60 21.26 -10.72
N LYS A 550 -5.68 21.23 -11.69
CA LYS A 550 -5.84 21.94 -12.97
C LYS A 550 -7.03 21.43 -13.79
N ALA A 551 -7.23 20.11 -13.85
CA ALA A 551 -8.32 19.50 -14.59
C ALA A 551 -9.70 19.81 -13.98
N PHE A 552 -9.84 19.72 -12.65
CA PHE A 552 -11.10 19.93 -11.93
C PHE A 552 -11.40 21.42 -11.69
N HIS A 553 -10.39 22.22 -11.35
CA HIS A 553 -10.52 23.62 -10.95
C HIS A 553 -9.60 24.53 -11.80
N PRO A 554 -9.86 24.69 -13.11
CA PRO A 554 -9.03 25.50 -13.99
C PRO A 554 -8.88 26.94 -13.46
N GLY A 555 -7.65 27.46 -13.41
CA GLY A 555 -7.34 28.79 -12.87
C GLY A 555 -7.04 28.80 -11.36
N LYS A 556 -7.39 27.74 -10.61
CA LYS A 556 -7.24 27.74 -9.14
C LYS A 556 -5.78 27.79 -8.72
N LEU A 557 -4.91 26.97 -9.32
CA LEU A 557 -3.48 26.98 -9.04
C LEU A 557 -2.84 28.33 -9.35
N GLU A 558 -3.23 28.95 -10.48
CA GLU A 558 -2.78 30.27 -10.92
C GLU A 558 -3.12 31.34 -9.87
N THR A 559 -4.32 31.29 -9.28
CA THR A 559 -4.68 32.20 -8.18
C THR A 559 -3.87 31.95 -6.90
N MET A 560 -3.41 30.72 -6.67
CA MET A 560 -2.65 30.33 -5.48
C MET A 560 -1.14 30.61 -5.62
N LEU A 561 -0.60 30.70 -6.85
CA LEU A 561 0.83 30.87 -7.13
C LEU A 561 1.47 32.00 -6.31
N GLY A 562 0.81 33.18 -6.27
CA GLY A 562 1.31 34.36 -5.57
C GLY A 562 0.96 34.43 -4.08
N GLN A 563 0.14 33.53 -3.55
CA GLN A 563 -0.35 33.61 -2.17
C GLN A 563 0.73 33.23 -1.16
N ARG A 564 1.09 34.17 -0.27
CA ARG A 564 2.12 33.95 0.76
C ARG A 564 1.56 33.41 2.07
N GLN A 565 1.04 32.19 2.00
CA GLN A 565 0.47 31.48 3.15
C GLN A 565 1.08 30.10 3.39
N PHE A 566 1.99 29.65 2.51
CA PHE A 566 2.62 28.34 2.60
C PHE A 566 3.89 28.39 3.47
N THR A 567 4.25 27.26 4.07
CA THR A 567 5.32 27.14 5.06
C THR A 567 6.30 26.03 4.67
N TYR A 568 7.40 25.88 5.41
CA TYR A 568 8.33 24.76 5.29
C TYR A 568 8.33 23.92 6.56
N ALA A 569 8.43 22.60 6.42
CA ALA A 569 8.77 21.72 7.53
C ALA A 569 10.21 21.98 8.01
N ASP A 570 10.41 21.97 9.33
CA ASP A 570 11.72 22.11 9.98
C ASP A 570 12.16 20.72 10.49
N VAL A 571 12.77 19.94 9.60
CA VAL A 571 13.25 18.59 9.89
C VAL A 571 14.71 18.67 10.36
N PRO A 572 15.11 18.00 11.46
CA PRO A 572 16.46 18.09 12.03
C PRO A 572 17.51 17.30 11.24
N TYR A 573 17.49 17.39 9.91
CA TYR A 573 18.45 16.74 9.02
C TYR A 573 19.36 17.81 8.40
N ARG A 574 20.64 17.47 8.22
CA ARG A 574 21.65 18.33 7.59
C ARG A 574 22.35 17.59 6.48
N ILE A 575 22.10 18.00 5.24
CA ILE A 575 22.81 17.49 4.07
C ILE A 575 24.24 18.02 4.10
N ALA A 576 25.21 17.12 3.99
CA ALA A 576 26.65 17.41 4.02
C ALA A 576 27.10 18.40 2.93
N SER A 577 28.33 18.93 3.02
CA SER A 577 28.91 19.73 1.95
C SER A 577 29.05 18.91 0.66
N TYR A 578 29.02 19.54 -0.51
CA TYR A 578 29.12 18.83 -1.79
C TYR A 578 30.42 18.05 -1.89
N ALA A 579 31.52 18.60 -1.37
CA ALA A 579 32.79 17.88 -1.29
C ALA A 579 32.74 16.62 -0.40
N GLU A 580 31.95 16.62 0.66
CA GLU A 580 31.69 15.41 1.47
C GLU A 580 30.81 14.41 0.73
N LEU A 581 29.74 14.88 0.05
CA LEU A 581 28.88 14.03 -0.78
C LEU A 581 29.69 13.29 -1.85
N CYS A 582 30.60 13.97 -2.55
CA CYS A 582 31.46 13.35 -3.57
C CYS A 582 32.48 12.38 -2.98
N ARG A 583 32.88 12.57 -1.71
CA ARG A 583 33.88 11.72 -1.04
C ARG A 583 33.26 10.43 -0.52
N ASP A 584 32.11 10.53 0.13
CA ASP A 584 31.36 9.40 0.68
C ASP A 584 29.85 9.62 0.47
N PRO A 585 29.30 9.13 -0.65
CA PRO A 585 27.90 9.36 -0.98
C PRO A 585 26.93 8.49 -0.17
N HIS A 586 27.43 7.65 0.75
CA HIS A 586 26.61 6.86 1.68
C HIS A 586 26.42 7.55 3.03
N ASN A 587 27.28 8.51 3.39
CA ASN A 587 27.20 9.27 4.65
C ASN A 587 26.99 10.76 4.35
N THR A 588 25.75 11.13 4.08
CA THR A 588 25.41 12.40 3.44
C THR A 588 24.46 13.26 4.27
N ILE A 589 23.83 12.72 5.31
CA ILE A 589 22.86 13.43 6.14
C ILE A 589 23.14 13.14 7.61
N ALA A 590 23.45 14.21 8.36
CA ALA A 590 23.59 14.17 9.81
C ALA A 590 22.28 14.57 10.51
N PHE A 591 22.06 14.02 11.70
CA PHE A 591 20.96 14.40 12.58
C PHE A 591 21.37 15.58 13.48
N ASP A 592 20.61 16.67 13.45
CA ASP A 592 20.85 17.87 14.25
C ASP A 592 20.03 17.83 15.56
N HIS A 593 20.61 17.22 16.59
CA HIS A 593 19.99 17.13 17.92
C HIS A 593 19.72 18.49 18.58
N ALA A 594 20.51 19.53 18.25
CA ALA A 594 20.26 20.86 18.81
C ALA A 594 18.98 21.46 18.20
N LEU A 595 18.79 21.29 16.89
CA LEU A 595 17.55 21.67 16.23
C LEU A 595 16.36 20.83 16.73
N GLU A 596 16.52 19.52 16.90
CA GLU A 596 15.44 18.66 17.44
C GLU A 596 14.94 19.16 18.80
N ASN A 597 15.86 19.46 19.73
CA ASN A 597 15.50 20.01 21.04
C ASN A 597 14.78 21.35 20.92
N ALA A 598 15.28 22.26 20.06
CA ALA A 598 14.64 23.55 19.82
C ALA A 598 13.23 23.40 19.21
N ILE A 599 13.03 22.42 18.31
CA ILE A 599 11.70 22.09 17.80
C ILE A 599 10.81 21.58 18.94
N GLY A 600 11.32 20.71 19.82
CA GLY A 600 10.60 20.21 20.99
C GLY A 600 10.08 21.34 21.88
N GLU A 601 10.94 22.30 22.24
CA GLU A 601 10.54 23.49 23.01
C GLU A 601 9.47 24.33 22.30
N ARG A 602 9.58 24.49 20.97
CA ARG A 602 8.54 25.19 20.18
C ARG A 602 7.23 24.42 20.15
N VAL A 603 7.26 23.09 20.07
CA VAL A 603 6.06 22.24 20.10
C VAL A 603 5.34 22.37 21.43
N GLU A 604 6.05 22.37 22.55
CA GLU A 604 5.46 22.63 23.88
C GLU A 604 4.83 24.03 23.97
N ALA A 605 5.46 25.04 23.36
CA ALA A 605 5.01 26.43 23.45
C ALA A 605 3.89 26.81 22.46
N LEU A 606 3.85 26.21 21.27
CA LEU A 606 2.95 26.57 20.18
C LEU A 606 1.93 25.49 19.85
N GLY A 607 2.25 24.22 20.04
CA GLY A 607 1.58 23.10 19.38
C GLY A 607 2.38 22.61 18.16
N ALA A 608 1.79 21.73 17.35
CA ALA A 608 2.53 21.02 16.31
C ALA A 608 3.11 21.90 15.19
N ASP A 609 2.61 23.13 14.98
CA ASP A 609 3.25 24.11 14.08
C ASP A 609 4.67 24.50 14.54
N GLY A 610 5.08 24.18 15.77
CA GLY A 610 6.47 24.28 16.23
C GLY A 610 7.46 23.44 15.41
N LYS A 611 6.97 22.43 14.68
CA LYS A 611 7.72 21.61 13.71
C LYS A 611 7.90 22.27 12.34
N LEU A 612 7.35 23.46 12.13
CA LEU A 612 7.53 24.25 10.91
C LEU A 612 8.67 25.26 11.08
N LEU A 613 9.21 25.76 9.96
CA LEU A 613 10.34 26.68 9.94
C LEU A 613 9.92 28.06 10.46
N HIS A 614 10.73 28.60 11.38
CA HIS A 614 10.54 29.93 11.96
C HIS A 614 11.72 30.84 11.61
N ASP A 615 11.45 32.14 11.47
CA ASP A 615 12.48 33.16 11.31
C ASP A 615 13.20 33.48 12.63
N ALA A 616 14.22 34.34 12.58
CA ALA A 616 14.97 34.78 13.75
C ALA A 616 14.13 35.53 14.80
N HIS A 617 12.89 35.91 14.49
CA HIS A 617 11.95 36.55 15.41
C HIS A 617 10.92 35.57 15.98
N GLY A 618 11.03 34.27 15.65
CA GLY A 618 10.12 33.24 16.11
C GLY A 618 8.75 33.27 15.42
N LYS A 619 8.66 33.86 14.21
CA LYS A 619 7.45 33.82 13.38
C LYS A 619 7.59 32.75 12.30
N LEU A 620 6.49 32.07 11.96
CA LEU A 620 6.46 31.12 10.84
C LEU A 620 6.91 31.79 9.54
N VAL A 621 7.84 31.15 8.85
CA VAL A 621 8.28 31.58 7.52
C VAL A 621 7.17 31.29 6.51
N LYS A 622 6.68 32.35 5.84
CA LYS A 622 5.64 32.27 4.83
C LYS A 622 6.14 32.63 3.44
N VAL A 623 5.88 31.75 2.49
CA VAL A 623 6.33 31.83 1.09
C VAL A 623 5.18 31.58 0.12
N SER A 624 5.41 31.92 -1.14
CA SER A 624 4.44 31.75 -2.23
C SER A 624 4.31 30.28 -2.62
N LEU A 625 3.19 29.88 -3.22
CA LEU A 625 3.07 28.53 -3.79
C LEU A 625 4.10 28.34 -4.92
N ALA A 626 4.36 29.37 -5.73
CA ALA A 626 5.38 29.33 -6.78
C ALA A 626 6.75 28.91 -6.21
N GLU A 627 7.18 29.48 -5.09
CA GLU A 627 8.41 29.06 -4.42
C GLU A 627 8.36 27.59 -3.98
N LYS A 628 7.24 27.17 -3.36
CA LYS A 628 7.05 25.79 -2.90
C LYS A 628 7.10 24.75 -4.01
N LEU A 629 6.65 25.11 -5.22
CA LEU A 629 6.69 24.23 -6.39
C LEU A 629 8.09 24.23 -7.05
N LEU A 630 8.82 25.35 -7.01
CA LEU A 630 10.16 25.43 -7.59
C LEU A 630 11.22 24.70 -6.76
N VAL A 631 11.18 24.81 -5.44
CA VAL A 631 12.21 24.23 -4.54
C VAL A 631 12.48 22.73 -4.79
N PRO A 632 11.47 21.83 -4.89
CA PRO A 632 11.76 20.42 -5.18
C PRO A 632 12.37 20.21 -6.58
N ALA A 633 11.97 20.99 -7.59
CA ALA A 633 12.56 20.92 -8.92
C ALA A 633 14.02 21.40 -8.94
N LEU A 634 14.33 22.51 -8.26
CA LEU A 634 15.69 23.03 -8.14
C LEU A 634 16.61 22.06 -7.38
N SER A 635 16.09 21.38 -6.34
CA SER A 635 16.82 20.37 -5.56
C SER A 635 17.18 19.16 -6.43
N LYS A 636 16.22 18.67 -7.22
CA LYS A 636 16.47 17.58 -8.18
C LYS A 636 17.44 18.00 -9.28
N LEU A 637 17.27 19.19 -9.85
CA LEU A 637 18.17 19.73 -10.88
C LEU A 637 19.60 19.90 -10.36
N SER A 638 19.77 20.25 -9.09
CA SER A 638 21.10 20.36 -8.47
C SER A 638 21.84 19.02 -8.33
N ASN A 639 21.13 17.91 -8.50
CA ASN A 639 21.65 16.55 -8.50
C ASN A 639 21.60 15.92 -9.90
N LEU A 640 21.42 16.71 -10.96
CA LEU A 640 21.38 16.22 -12.33
C LEU A 640 22.78 15.77 -12.78
N VAL A 641 22.89 14.48 -13.11
CA VAL A 641 23.97 13.93 -13.90
C VAL A 641 23.45 13.84 -15.33
N VAL A 642 23.88 14.75 -16.20
CA VAL A 642 23.50 14.75 -17.63
C VAL A 642 23.78 13.37 -18.23
N ASP A 643 22.88 12.83 -19.06
CA ASP A 643 22.83 11.45 -19.60
C ASP A 643 22.81 10.31 -18.58
N GLY A 644 22.84 10.61 -17.28
CA GLY A 644 22.91 9.62 -16.22
C GLY A 644 21.63 9.48 -15.42
N GLY A 645 20.99 10.59 -15.03
CA GLY A 645 19.82 10.61 -14.14
C GLY A 645 19.96 11.63 -13.02
N ILE A 646 19.11 11.51 -11.99
CA ILE A 646 19.21 12.30 -10.75
C ILE A 646 19.97 11.49 -9.69
N TRP A 647 20.99 12.09 -9.08
CA TRP A 647 21.84 11.41 -8.11
C TRP A 647 21.12 11.03 -6.81
N MET A 648 21.23 9.75 -6.41
CA MET A 648 20.59 9.18 -5.22
C MET A 648 21.52 9.27 -4.00
N ASN A 649 21.69 10.47 -3.44
CA ASN A 649 22.69 10.76 -2.41
C ASN A 649 22.10 11.17 -1.05
N THR A 650 20.87 10.74 -0.72
CA THR A 650 20.13 11.22 0.46
C THR A 650 19.82 10.13 1.50
N GLN A 651 20.69 9.12 1.62
CA GLN A 651 20.62 8.00 2.59
C GLN A 651 19.33 7.15 2.56
N ARG A 652 18.48 7.32 1.54
CA ARG A 652 17.25 6.57 1.32
C ARG A 652 17.06 6.26 -0.16
N PRO A 653 16.46 5.10 -0.47
CA PRO A 653 16.15 4.73 -1.85
C PRO A 653 15.01 5.56 -2.42
N GLU A 654 14.51 5.14 -3.58
CA GLU A 654 13.25 5.61 -4.14
C GLU A 654 12.12 4.60 -3.84
N TRP A 655 11.21 4.35 -4.78
CA TRP A 655 10.03 3.50 -4.55
C TRP A 655 10.41 2.05 -4.16
N ASN A 656 11.42 1.48 -4.82
CA ASN A 656 11.87 0.11 -4.57
C ASN A 656 12.90 0.04 -3.43
N ASP A 657 12.42 -0.21 -2.22
CA ASP A 657 13.29 -0.31 -1.04
C ASP A 657 14.25 -1.52 -1.10
N ALA A 658 13.96 -2.54 -1.91
CA ALA A 658 14.86 -3.67 -2.08
C ALA A 658 16.15 -3.31 -2.85
N ASN A 659 16.11 -2.24 -3.66
CA ASN A 659 17.27 -1.67 -4.34
C ASN A 659 17.99 -0.59 -3.48
N ASN A 660 17.92 -0.70 -2.15
CA ASN A 660 18.49 0.29 -1.23
C ASN A 660 20.01 0.48 -1.31
N ALA A 661 20.78 -0.48 -1.82
CA ALA A 661 22.22 -0.31 -1.98
C ALA A 661 22.59 0.55 -3.21
N LEU A 662 21.61 0.91 -4.07
CA LEU A 662 21.80 1.95 -5.07
C LEU A 662 22.00 3.34 -4.44
N VAL A 663 21.55 3.57 -3.20
CA VAL A 663 21.82 4.84 -2.53
C VAL A 663 23.32 5.04 -2.41
N GLY A 664 23.82 6.19 -2.83
CA GLY A 664 25.25 6.50 -2.91
C GLY A 664 25.69 6.61 -4.36
N HIS A 665 25.95 5.49 -5.02
CA HIS A 665 26.42 5.48 -6.40
C HIS A 665 25.29 5.52 -7.44
N GLY A 666 24.06 5.23 -7.08
CA GLY A 666 22.93 5.18 -8.01
C GLY A 666 22.51 6.55 -8.53
N ILE A 667 22.07 6.58 -9.78
CA ILE A 667 21.45 7.74 -10.42
C ILE A 667 20.13 7.29 -11.08
N SER A 668 19.05 8.04 -10.82
CA SER A 668 17.67 7.67 -11.17
C SER A 668 17.23 8.33 -12.48
N MET A 669 17.03 7.52 -13.51
CA MET A 669 16.32 7.94 -14.73
C MET A 669 14.81 7.98 -14.51
N VAL A 670 14.30 7.21 -13.54
CA VAL A 670 12.88 7.21 -13.14
C VAL A 670 12.46 8.61 -12.68
N THR A 671 13.18 9.17 -11.70
CA THR A 671 12.92 10.53 -11.20
C THR A 671 13.19 11.58 -12.26
N LEU A 672 14.18 11.39 -13.14
CA LEU A 672 14.44 12.29 -14.27
C LEU A 672 13.23 12.35 -15.23
N CYS A 673 12.65 11.19 -15.58
CA CYS A 673 11.45 11.10 -16.42
C CYS A 673 10.25 11.85 -15.81
N TYR A 674 10.02 11.67 -14.51
CA TYR A 674 8.95 12.40 -13.83
C TYR A 674 9.26 13.90 -13.66
N LEU A 675 10.53 14.27 -13.47
CA LEU A 675 10.95 15.67 -13.45
C LEU A 675 10.71 16.35 -14.80
N ARG A 676 10.87 15.63 -15.92
CA ARG A 676 10.54 16.13 -17.25
C ARG A 676 9.05 16.45 -17.35
N ARG A 677 8.16 15.54 -16.93
CA ARG A 677 6.70 15.78 -16.89
C ARG A 677 6.35 16.97 -15.98
N TYR A 678 7.00 17.06 -14.82
CA TYR A 678 6.81 18.15 -13.86
C TYR A 678 7.26 19.50 -14.41
N ALA A 679 8.44 19.58 -15.03
CA ALA A 679 8.96 20.80 -15.63
C ALA A 679 8.08 21.30 -16.78
N ALA A 680 7.53 20.39 -17.58
CA ALA A 680 6.57 20.74 -18.64
C ALA A 680 5.27 21.32 -18.06
N PHE A 681 4.71 20.67 -17.03
CA PHE A 681 3.53 21.18 -16.33
C PHE A 681 3.79 22.56 -15.69
N MET A 682 4.93 22.73 -15.03
CA MET A 682 5.31 23.99 -14.39
C MET A 682 5.50 25.12 -15.40
N ALA A 683 6.11 24.83 -16.56
CA ALA A 683 6.26 25.81 -17.63
C ALA A 683 4.90 26.27 -18.15
N ASP A 684 3.99 25.34 -18.42
CA ASP A 684 2.63 25.65 -18.86
C ASP A 684 1.83 26.45 -17.81
N LEU A 685 1.91 26.06 -16.54
CA LEU A 685 1.26 26.77 -15.44
C LEU A 685 1.76 28.22 -15.29
N LEU A 686 3.07 28.45 -15.45
CA LEU A 686 3.67 29.78 -15.32
C LEU A 686 3.52 30.64 -16.58
N GLU A 687 3.41 30.06 -17.77
CA GLU A 687 3.13 30.79 -19.02
C GLU A 687 1.71 31.35 -19.04
N GLN A 688 0.75 30.61 -18.50
CA GLN A 688 -0.65 31.03 -18.43
C GLN A 688 -0.88 32.14 -17.39
N GLY A 689 0.04 32.28 -16.42
CA GLY A 689 0.06 33.38 -15.44
C GLY A 689 1.03 34.49 -15.83
N GLU A 690 0.55 35.60 -16.43
CA GLU A 690 1.35 36.84 -16.58
C GLU A 690 1.59 37.50 -15.20
N VAL A 691 2.48 36.94 -14.38
CA VAL A 691 2.69 37.35 -12.98
C VAL A 691 4.18 37.40 -12.62
N SER A 692 4.57 38.45 -11.90
CA SER A 692 5.82 38.46 -11.14
C SER A 692 5.62 37.67 -9.85
N VAL A 693 6.38 36.59 -9.64
CA VAL A 693 6.29 35.76 -8.43
C VAL A 693 7.25 36.26 -7.35
N GLU A 694 6.85 36.15 -6.08
CA GLU A 694 7.75 36.44 -4.96
C GLU A 694 8.48 35.18 -4.52
N LEU A 695 9.82 35.23 -4.57
CA LEU A 695 10.71 34.18 -4.11
C LEU A 695 11.61 34.73 -3.00
N SER A 696 11.89 33.94 -1.97
CA SER A 696 12.90 34.26 -0.98
C SER A 696 14.25 34.53 -1.66
N ALA A 697 14.99 35.56 -1.21
CA ALA A 697 16.25 35.97 -1.86
C ALA A 697 17.26 34.82 -2.02
N ALA A 698 17.30 33.87 -1.09
CA ALA A 698 18.14 32.68 -1.20
C ALA A 698 17.72 31.75 -2.36
N VAL A 699 16.41 31.56 -2.55
CA VAL A 699 15.86 30.72 -3.64
C VAL A 699 16.06 31.40 -4.99
N ASP A 700 15.82 32.70 -5.09
CA ASP A 700 16.06 33.48 -6.32
C ASP A 700 17.53 33.39 -6.77
N ALA A 701 18.47 33.53 -5.82
CA ALA A 701 19.90 33.41 -6.11
C ALA A 701 20.30 31.98 -6.54
N TRP A 702 19.69 30.95 -5.94
CA TRP A 702 19.92 29.56 -6.34
C TRP A 702 19.40 29.29 -7.76
N LEU A 703 18.17 29.74 -8.06
CA LEU A 703 17.57 29.64 -9.38
C LEU A 703 18.43 30.33 -10.44
N ALA A 704 18.90 31.55 -10.17
CA ALA A 704 19.80 32.27 -11.07
C ALA A 704 21.12 31.52 -11.30
N GLY A 705 21.70 30.96 -10.23
CA GLY A 705 22.92 30.16 -10.32
C GLY A 705 22.76 28.90 -11.18
N LEU A 706 21.68 28.14 -11.00
CA LEU A 706 21.42 26.96 -11.85
C LEU A 706 21.18 27.37 -13.31
N SER A 707 20.47 28.48 -13.53
CA SER A 707 20.22 29.01 -14.88
C SER A 707 21.52 29.40 -15.60
N GLU A 708 22.44 30.07 -14.89
CA GLU A 708 23.75 30.43 -15.42
C GLU A 708 24.56 29.18 -15.80
N VAL A 709 24.63 28.19 -14.91
CA VAL A 709 25.35 26.91 -15.16
C VAL A 709 24.79 26.21 -16.40
N LEU A 710 23.48 25.96 -16.45
CA LEU A 710 22.86 25.26 -17.58
C LEU A 710 23.02 26.03 -18.90
N SER A 711 22.95 27.36 -18.86
CA SER A 711 23.11 28.20 -20.05
C SER A 711 24.54 28.19 -20.57
N ASN A 712 25.53 28.27 -19.68
CA ASN A 712 26.95 28.26 -20.04
C ASN A 712 27.37 26.94 -20.71
N HIS A 713 26.77 25.83 -20.29
CA HIS A 713 27.08 24.50 -20.82
C HIS A 713 26.10 24.02 -21.90
N ALA A 714 25.11 24.83 -22.31
CA ALA A 714 24.05 24.39 -23.24
C ALA A 714 24.55 23.84 -24.59
N GLY A 715 25.78 24.19 -24.99
CA GLY A 715 26.41 23.65 -26.19
C GLY A 715 26.65 22.13 -26.14
N VAL A 716 26.68 21.50 -24.95
CA VAL A 716 26.79 20.04 -24.84
C VAL A 716 25.58 19.31 -25.42
N LEU A 717 24.42 19.97 -25.48
CA LEU A 717 23.18 19.38 -25.98
C LEU A 717 23.21 19.12 -27.48
N ASP A 718 24.08 19.82 -28.21
CA ASP A 718 24.27 19.68 -29.65
C ASP A 718 25.38 18.68 -30.00
N ALA A 719 26.11 18.18 -28.99
CA ALA A 719 27.16 17.19 -29.17
C ALA A 719 26.57 15.78 -29.32
N PRO A 720 27.16 14.91 -30.16
CA PRO A 720 26.71 13.53 -30.32
C PRO A 720 27.01 12.65 -29.09
N ALA A 721 27.93 13.07 -28.23
CA ALA A 721 28.25 12.42 -26.96
C ALA A 721 28.89 13.42 -25.99
N LEU A 722 28.51 13.35 -24.72
CA LEU A 722 29.07 14.15 -23.63
C LEU A 722 30.30 13.47 -23.03
N SER A 723 31.40 14.21 -22.82
CA SER A 723 32.57 13.66 -22.12
C SER A 723 32.37 13.61 -20.59
N ASP A 724 33.00 12.64 -19.93
CA ASP A 724 32.93 12.51 -18.47
C ASP A 724 33.50 13.73 -17.72
N ILE A 725 34.41 14.49 -18.35
CA ILE A 725 34.97 15.73 -17.79
C ILE A 725 33.92 16.85 -17.83
N GLU A 726 33.23 17.02 -18.96
CA GLU A 726 32.14 18.00 -19.07
C GLU A 726 30.98 17.64 -18.13
N ARG A 727 30.61 16.36 -18.08
CA ARG A 727 29.60 15.84 -17.14
C ARG A 727 29.97 16.15 -15.69
N ARG A 728 31.24 15.94 -15.30
CA ARG A 728 31.74 16.28 -13.97
C ARG A 728 31.69 17.77 -13.69
N THR A 729 32.08 18.59 -14.66
CA THR A 729 32.10 20.05 -14.52
C THR A 729 30.70 20.60 -14.25
N ILE A 730 29.69 20.15 -15.02
CA ILE A 730 28.30 20.54 -14.81
C ILE A 730 27.80 20.08 -13.44
N LEU A 731 28.05 18.82 -13.06
CA LEU A 731 27.63 18.28 -11.76
C LEU A 731 28.24 19.06 -10.58
N ASP A 732 29.54 19.38 -10.65
CA ASP A 732 30.24 20.15 -9.62
C ASP A 732 29.64 21.56 -9.46
N GLU A 733 29.39 22.27 -10.57
CA GLU A 733 28.81 23.62 -10.52
C GLU A 733 27.37 23.62 -9.97
N LEU A 734 26.53 22.65 -10.36
CA LEU A 734 25.18 22.47 -9.84
C LEU A 734 25.17 22.14 -8.34
N GLY A 735 26.00 21.18 -7.92
CA GLY A 735 26.10 20.74 -6.53
C GLY A 735 26.63 21.83 -5.58
N MET A 736 27.60 22.63 -6.04
CA MET A 736 28.11 23.79 -5.30
C MET A 736 27.06 24.90 -5.17
N ALA A 737 26.26 25.15 -6.21
CA ALA A 737 25.16 26.13 -6.13
C ALA A 737 24.12 25.73 -5.06
N PHE A 738 23.79 24.44 -4.98
CA PHE A 738 22.90 23.93 -3.94
C PHE A 738 23.52 24.02 -2.54
N GLU A 739 24.85 23.84 -2.42
CA GLU A 739 25.56 24.01 -1.14
C GLU A 739 25.47 25.44 -0.63
N ALA A 740 25.72 26.39 -1.51
CA ALA A 740 25.63 27.80 -1.19
C ALA A 740 24.21 28.19 -0.73
N TYR A 741 23.17 27.59 -1.32
CA TYR A 741 21.78 27.77 -0.90
C TYR A 741 21.50 27.16 0.48
N ARG A 742 21.70 25.83 0.64
CA ARG A 742 21.33 25.12 1.87
C ARG A 742 22.10 25.63 3.09
N THR A 743 23.34 26.06 2.92
CA THR A 743 24.14 26.68 4.00
C THR A 743 23.47 27.94 4.54
N LYS A 744 22.86 28.78 3.68
CA LYS A 744 22.11 29.97 4.11
C LYS A 744 20.83 29.58 4.86
N VAL A 745 20.12 28.56 4.37
CA VAL A 745 18.90 28.05 5.02
C VAL A 745 19.22 27.47 6.40
N TYR A 746 20.25 26.64 6.52
CA TYR A 746 20.67 26.04 7.80
C TYR A 746 21.18 27.07 8.82
N HIS A 747 21.66 28.23 8.37
CA HIS A 747 21.96 29.38 9.23
C HIS A 747 20.75 30.32 9.47
N GLY A 748 19.53 29.89 9.12
CA GLY A 748 18.30 30.61 9.41
C GLY A 748 18.00 31.79 8.49
N SER A 749 18.57 31.83 7.27
CA SER A 749 18.45 32.97 6.37
C SER A 749 17.96 32.58 4.97
N LEU A 750 16.65 32.53 4.78
CA LEU A 750 16.02 32.55 3.45
C LEU A 750 16.05 33.95 2.79
N GLY A 751 16.18 35.00 3.62
CA GLY A 751 16.20 36.39 3.19
C GLY A 751 14.81 36.94 2.85
N SER A 752 14.73 38.25 2.62
CA SER A 752 13.48 38.89 2.22
C SER A 752 13.05 38.43 0.81
N PRO A 753 11.74 38.41 0.51
CA PRO A 753 11.25 38.10 -0.82
C PRO A 753 11.75 39.09 -1.88
N VAL A 754 12.00 38.56 -3.08
CA VAL A 754 12.41 39.26 -4.30
C VAL A 754 11.38 38.92 -5.38
N SER A 755 11.01 39.93 -6.16
CA SER A 755 10.08 39.77 -7.27
C SER A 755 10.84 39.24 -8.50
N ARG A 756 10.37 38.13 -9.08
CA ARG A 756 10.96 37.44 -10.23
C ARG A 756 9.93 37.30 -11.34
N SER A 757 10.32 37.63 -12.57
CA SER A 757 9.49 37.43 -13.75
C SER A 757 9.20 35.94 -13.97
N SER A 758 7.93 35.56 -14.18
CA SER A 758 7.58 34.19 -14.58
C SER A 758 8.26 33.78 -15.90
N ALA A 759 8.49 34.73 -16.81
CA ALA A 759 9.16 34.47 -18.08
C ALA A 759 10.60 33.95 -17.90
N ASP A 760 11.36 34.51 -16.95
CA ASP A 760 12.73 34.07 -16.65
C ASP A 760 12.73 32.61 -16.15
N ILE A 761 11.73 32.26 -15.32
CA ILE A 761 11.56 30.92 -14.77
C ILE A 761 11.16 29.94 -15.87
N VAL A 762 10.23 30.34 -16.75
CA VAL A 762 9.81 29.54 -17.91
C VAL A 762 10.99 29.28 -18.85
N GLU A 763 11.85 30.28 -19.10
CA GLU A 763 13.05 30.11 -19.92
C GLU A 763 13.99 29.04 -19.34
N LEU A 764 14.23 29.08 -18.01
CA LEU A 764 14.97 28.06 -17.31
C LEU A 764 14.31 26.67 -17.42
N LEU A 765 13.00 26.58 -17.22
CA LEU A 765 12.27 25.32 -17.31
C LEU A 765 12.35 24.72 -18.73
N LYS A 766 12.26 25.56 -19.77
CA LYS A 766 12.45 25.14 -21.17
C LYS A 766 13.87 24.66 -21.44
N LEU A 767 14.88 25.34 -20.91
CA LEU A 767 16.27 24.87 -21.02
C LEU A 767 16.45 23.54 -20.27
N THR A 768 15.88 23.43 -19.08
CA THR A 768 15.88 22.19 -18.29
C THR A 768 15.25 21.05 -19.07
N LEU A 769 14.09 21.25 -19.70
CA LEU A 769 13.44 20.26 -20.55
C LEU A 769 14.37 19.74 -21.65
N ARG A 770 15.18 20.60 -22.27
CA ARG A 770 16.16 20.16 -23.29
C ARG A 770 17.24 19.23 -22.70
N TYR A 771 17.77 19.52 -21.52
CA TYR A 771 18.72 18.63 -20.83
C TYR A 771 18.09 17.29 -20.44
N LEU A 772 16.86 17.32 -19.93
CA LEU A 772 16.14 16.10 -19.52
C LEU A 772 15.79 15.25 -20.75
N ASP A 773 15.29 15.86 -21.82
CA ASP A 773 14.97 15.20 -23.08
C ASP A 773 16.21 14.57 -23.73
N HIS A 774 17.35 15.29 -23.76
CA HIS A 774 18.63 14.74 -24.21
C HIS A 774 19.04 13.52 -23.38
N SER A 775 18.94 13.61 -22.05
CA SER A 775 19.33 12.52 -21.15
C SER A 775 18.42 11.30 -21.30
N ILE A 776 17.11 11.49 -21.54
CA ILE A 776 16.16 10.40 -21.80
C ILE A 776 16.51 9.68 -23.11
N ASP A 777 16.79 10.42 -24.18
CA ASP A 777 17.14 9.85 -25.48
C ASP A 777 18.44 9.02 -25.41
N ALA A 778 19.44 9.52 -24.67
CA ALA A 778 20.71 8.82 -24.44
C ALA A 778 20.56 7.52 -23.62
N ASN A 779 19.42 7.31 -22.96
CA ASN A 779 19.15 6.16 -22.09
C ASN A 779 18.23 5.10 -22.72
N ARG A 780 17.95 5.20 -24.03
CA ARG A 780 17.32 4.12 -24.77
C ARG A 780 18.32 3.00 -25.07
N ARG A 781 17.94 1.77 -24.76
CA ARG A 781 18.72 0.56 -25.00
C ARG A 781 18.54 0.13 -26.45
N GLU A 782 19.61 0.15 -27.23
CA GLU A 782 19.55 -0.14 -28.67
C GLU A 782 19.26 -1.62 -28.96
N GLU A 783 19.63 -2.52 -28.04
CA GLU A 783 19.50 -3.97 -28.22
C GLU A 783 18.05 -4.48 -28.11
N ASP A 784 17.23 -3.85 -27.27
CA ASP A 784 15.88 -4.33 -26.93
C ASP A 784 14.81 -3.23 -26.94
N GLY A 785 15.18 -1.96 -27.18
CA GLY A 785 14.27 -0.83 -27.25
C GLY A 785 13.71 -0.37 -25.90
N LEU A 786 14.14 -0.97 -24.78
CA LEU A 786 13.77 -0.56 -23.43
C LEU A 786 14.57 0.67 -22.99
N TYR A 787 14.24 1.24 -21.84
CA TYR A 787 14.97 2.38 -21.26
C TYR A 787 15.64 2.02 -19.95
N HIS A 788 16.82 2.60 -19.68
CA HIS A 788 17.48 2.46 -18.39
C HIS A 788 16.66 3.12 -17.27
N SER A 789 16.56 2.43 -16.13
CA SER A 789 15.79 2.91 -14.96
C SER A 789 16.70 3.56 -13.93
N TYR A 790 17.79 2.87 -13.59
CA TYR A 790 18.83 3.35 -12.70
C TYR A 790 20.18 3.05 -13.35
N ASN A 791 21.11 3.97 -13.23
CA ASN A 791 22.51 3.81 -13.63
C ASN A 791 23.41 3.97 -12.40
N LEU A 792 24.73 3.83 -12.57
CA LEU A 792 25.74 4.02 -11.54
C LEU A 792 26.68 5.16 -11.92
N LEU A 793 26.93 6.05 -10.96
CA LEU A 793 27.86 7.16 -11.04
C LEU A 793 29.22 6.76 -10.50
N LYS A 794 30.25 6.95 -11.33
CA LYS A 794 31.65 6.82 -10.95
C LYS A 794 32.32 8.19 -10.97
N LEU A 795 32.68 8.68 -9.78
CA LEU A 795 33.45 9.92 -9.63
C LEU A 795 34.92 9.60 -9.43
N ASP A 796 35.79 10.19 -10.25
CA ASP A 796 37.24 10.14 -10.05
C ASP A 796 37.79 11.58 -9.91
N GLY A 797 38.79 11.79 -9.05
CA GLY A 797 39.43 13.08 -8.79
C GLY A 797 38.66 14.04 -7.87
N ASP A 798 39.38 15.00 -7.28
CA ASP A 798 38.82 16.00 -6.36
C ASP A 798 37.83 16.95 -7.06
N VAL A 799 36.87 17.47 -6.28
CA VAL A 799 35.88 18.47 -6.73
C VAL A 799 36.58 19.68 -7.36
N GLY A 800 36.13 20.09 -8.54
CA GLY A 800 36.69 21.21 -9.29
C GLY A 800 38.06 20.96 -9.91
N SER A 801 38.59 19.73 -9.85
CA SER A 801 39.86 19.39 -10.50
C SER A 801 39.68 19.28 -12.02
N ARG A 802 40.63 19.85 -12.78
CA ARG A 802 40.60 19.81 -14.27
C ARG A 802 40.73 18.40 -14.87
N GLN A 803 41.00 17.40 -14.05
CA GLN A 803 41.13 15.99 -14.45
C GLN A 803 40.03 15.12 -13.84
N GLY A 804 39.10 15.71 -13.08
CA GLY A 804 37.98 14.96 -12.50
C GLY A 804 37.03 14.46 -13.57
N THR A 805 36.48 13.26 -13.37
CA THR A 805 35.53 12.64 -14.29
C THR A 805 34.28 12.18 -13.56
N ALA A 806 33.16 12.13 -14.28
CA ALA A 806 31.90 11.55 -13.84
C ALA A 806 31.45 10.55 -14.92
N GLY A 807 31.82 9.28 -14.72
CA GLY A 807 31.42 8.18 -15.59
C GLY A 807 30.03 7.63 -15.23
N VAL A 808 29.35 7.08 -16.22
CA VAL A 808 28.02 6.46 -16.07
C VAL A 808 28.08 5.02 -16.55
N ASP A 809 27.85 4.09 -15.62
CA ASP A 809 27.68 2.66 -15.92
C ASP A 809 26.20 2.28 -15.88
N THR A 810 25.76 1.38 -16.76
CA THR A 810 24.34 1.01 -16.87
C THR A 810 24.01 -0.27 -16.11
N LEU A 811 22.74 -0.42 -15.75
CA LEU A 811 22.20 -1.64 -15.14
C LEU A 811 21.27 -2.39 -16.09
N TYR A 812 20.94 -3.62 -15.70
CA TYR A 812 19.93 -4.47 -16.35
C TYR A 812 18.56 -3.76 -16.44
N PRO A 813 17.70 -4.12 -17.41
CA PRO A 813 16.39 -3.47 -17.57
C PRO A 813 15.54 -3.66 -16.31
N MET A 814 14.75 -2.64 -15.95
CA MET A 814 13.78 -2.73 -14.87
C MET A 814 12.43 -2.19 -15.33
N LEU A 815 11.33 -2.77 -14.85
CA LEU A 815 9.97 -2.39 -15.21
C LEU A 815 9.69 -0.90 -14.90
N GLU A 816 10.21 -0.41 -13.78
CA GLU A 816 9.96 0.94 -13.28
C GLU A 816 10.38 2.04 -14.27
N GLY A 817 11.53 1.91 -14.95
CA GLY A 817 11.94 2.89 -15.96
C GLY A 817 11.03 2.90 -17.19
N GLN A 818 10.41 1.75 -17.51
CA GLN A 818 9.49 1.66 -18.65
C GLN A 818 8.18 2.39 -18.33
N VAL A 819 7.69 2.22 -17.10
CA VAL A 819 6.57 2.99 -16.57
C VAL A 819 6.88 4.49 -16.59
N ALA A 820 8.04 4.88 -16.07
CA ALA A 820 8.43 6.28 -15.96
C ALA A 820 8.54 6.96 -17.33
N VAL A 821 9.18 6.32 -18.31
CA VAL A 821 9.35 6.90 -19.66
C VAL A 821 8.02 7.03 -20.41
N LEU A 822 7.11 6.05 -20.28
CA LEU A 822 5.75 6.14 -20.85
C LEU A 822 4.96 7.32 -20.25
N SER A 823 5.19 7.63 -18.98
CA SER A 823 4.54 8.74 -18.29
C SER A 823 5.13 10.12 -18.61
N THR A 824 6.25 10.24 -19.35
CA THR A 824 6.93 11.53 -19.61
C THR A 824 6.15 12.50 -20.49
N GLY A 825 5.28 11.99 -21.38
CA GLY A 825 4.74 12.74 -22.50
C GLY A 825 5.77 13.14 -23.56
N ARG A 826 6.89 12.43 -23.64
CA ARG A 826 7.89 12.59 -24.72
C ARG A 826 7.68 11.59 -25.85
N LEU A 827 7.28 10.36 -25.53
CA LEU A 827 7.09 9.29 -26.51
C LEU A 827 5.81 9.50 -27.30
N ASP A 828 5.90 9.35 -28.63
CA ASP A 828 4.72 9.30 -29.50
C ASP A 828 3.95 7.97 -29.36
N ALA A 829 2.82 7.87 -30.05
CA ALA A 829 1.94 6.70 -29.98
C ALA A 829 2.63 5.41 -30.45
N ALA A 830 3.32 5.45 -31.59
CA ALA A 830 4.01 4.29 -32.16
C ALA A 830 5.15 3.79 -31.27
N THR A 831 5.95 4.69 -30.70
CA THR A 831 7.06 4.36 -29.81
C THR A 831 6.54 3.80 -28.50
N SER A 832 5.47 4.38 -27.95
CA SER A 832 4.82 3.90 -26.73
C SER A 832 4.29 2.47 -26.88
N ALA A 833 3.60 2.17 -28.00
CA ALA A 833 3.12 0.82 -28.29
C ALA A 833 4.29 -0.17 -28.41
N SER A 834 5.30 0.20 -29.20
CA SER A 834 6.46 -0.65 -29.46
C SER A 834 7.27 -0.95 -28.20
N LEU A 835 7.35 0.00 -27.26
CA LEU A 835 7.99 -0.22 -25.95
C LEU A 835 7.26 -1.31 -25.15
N ILE A 836 5.94 -1.22 -25.01
CA ILE A 836 5.15 -2.22 -24.27
C ILE A 836 5.21 -3.58 -24.97
N GLU A 837 5.12 -3.62 -26.30
CA GLU A 837 5.28 -4.84 -27.09
C GLU A 837 6.66 -5.50 -26.88
N SER A 838 7.73 -4.69 -26.83
CA SER A 838 9.10 -5.17 -26.60
C SER A 838 9.29 -5.77 -25.21
N MET A 839 8.56 -5.26 -24.20
CA MET A 839 8.61 -5.83 -22.85
C MET A 839 8.15 -7.29 -22.82
N TYR A 840 7.17 -7.71 -23.63
CA TYR A 840 6.73 -9.12 -23.74
C TYR A 840 7.79 -10.04 -24.34
N GLN A 841 8.77 -9.48 -25.07
CA GLN A 841 9.91 -10.20 -25.64
C GLN A 841 11.14 -10.15 -24.73
N SER A 842 11.08 -9.37 -23.65
CA SER A 842 12.19 -9.14 -22.73
C SER A 842 12.24 -10.16 -21.59
N SER A 843 13.33 -10.13 -20.83
CA SER A 843 13.49 -10.91 -19.60
C SER A 843 12.67 -10.38 -18.41
N LEU A 844 11.93 -9.28 -18.60
CA LEU A 844 10.94 -8.82 -17.62
C LEU A 844 9.64 -9.65 -17.71
N TYR A 845 9.32 -10.25 -18.85
CA TYR A 845 8.07 -10.98 -19.01
C TYR A 845 8.12 -12.37 -18.33
N ARG A 846 7.13 -12.64 -17.49
CA ARG A 846 6.93 -13.90 -16.76
C ARG A 846 5.69 -14.62 -17.28
N ALA A 847 5.91 -15.68 -18.06
CA ALA A 847 4.89 -16.31 -18.88
C ALA A 847 3.80 -17.09 -18.11
N ASP A 848 4.13 -17.74 -16.99
CA ASP A 848 3.15 -18.51 -16.19
C ASP A 848 2.05 -17.62 -15.57
N GLN A 849 2.36 -16.34 -15.36
CA GLN A 849 1.46 -15.34 -14.80
C GLN A 849 1.00 -14.29 -15.82
N ASN A 850 1.46 -14.39 -17.09
CA ASN A 850 1.18 -13.44 -18.17
C ASN A 850 1.38 -11.97 -17.75
N THR A 851 2.52 -11.65 -17.12
CA THR A 851 2.79 -10.29 -16.61
C THR A 851 4.29 -10.05 -16.43
N PHE A 852 4.68 -8.97 -15.76
CA PHE A 852 6.06 -8.49 -15.70
C PHE A 852 6.69 -8.57 -14.30
N LEU A 853 7.97 -8.92 -14.25
CA LEU A 853 8.87 -8.79 -13.11
C LEU A 853 9.36 -7.35 -12.97
N LEU A 854 9.80 -6.97 -11.77
CA LEU A 854 10.48 -5.69 -11.57
C LEU A 854 11.82 -5.63 -12.32
N TYR A 855 12.52 -6.76 -12.37
CA TYR A 855 13.80 -6.95 -13.06
C TYR A 855 14.01 -8.44 -13.39
N PRO A 856 14.95 -8.77 -14.28
CA PRO A 856 15.17 -10.15 -14.72
C PRO A 856 15.48 -11.10 -13.56
N ASP A 857 14.90 -12.30 -13.62
CA ASP A 857 15.26 -13.41 -12.74
C ASP A 857 16.63 -13.96 -13.15
N ARG A 858 17.67 -13.61 -12.39
CA ARG A 858 19.07 -13.90 -12.71
C ARG A 858 19.63 -14.96 -11.77
N PRO A 859 20.40 -15.94 -12.28
CA PRO A 859 21.04 -16.93 -11.42
C PRO A 859 22.08 -16.26 -10.52
N GLN A 860 22.03 -16.57 -9.23
CA GLN A 860 23.03 -16.14 -8.26
C GLN A 860 24.06 -17.26 -8.03
N PRO A 861 25.35 -16.94 -7.81
CA PRO A 861 26.34 -17.95 -7.46
C PRO A 861 25.92 -18.71 -6.20
N GLY A 862 25.96 -20.05 -6.26
CA GLY A 862 25.74 -20.88 -5.08
C GLY A 862 26.85 -20.71 -4.04
N TYR A 863 26.64 -21.22 -2.81
CA TYR A 863 27.57 -21.04 -1.69
C TYR A 863 29.05 -21.34 -2.02
N PHE A 864 29.34 -22.47 -2.69
CA PHE A 864 30.71 -22.87 -3.01
C PHE A 864 31.38 -22.04 -4.12
N ALA A 865 30.58 -21.36 -4.95
CA ALA A 865 31.05 -20.51 -6.04
C ALA A 865 31.20 -19.03 -5.62
N LYS A 866 30.61 -18.63 -4.48
CA LYS A 866 30.87 -17.33 -3.85
C LYS A 866 32.25 -17.35 -3.16
N ASN A 867 32.84 -16.15 -3.01
CA ASN A 867 34.11 -15.97 -2.33
C ASN A 867 35.20 -16.92 -2.86
N ASP A 868 35.40 -16.92 -4.18
CA ASP A 868 36.44 -17.69 -4.87
C ASP A 868 37.46 -16.70 -5.43
N VAL A 869 38.55 -16.51 -4.70
CA VAL A 869 39.60 -15.56 -5.05
C VAL A 869 40.57 -16.24 -6.02
N PRO A 870 40.80 -15.71 -7.23
CA PRO A 870 41.80 -16.27 -8.13
C PRO A 870 43.18 -16.30 -7.45
N ALA A 871 43.73 -17.49 -7.25
CA ALA A 871 44.98 -17.67 -6.51
C ALA A 871 46.12 -16.82 -7.08
N ALA A 872 46.21 -16.70 -8.41
CA ALA A 872 47.21 -15.85 -9.07
C ALA A 872 47.06 -14.36 -8.72
N SER A 873 45.83 -13.85 -8.57
CA SER A 873 45.55 -12.47 -8.17
C SER A 873 45.92 -12.22 -6.71
N ALA A 874 45.60 -13.17 -5.81
CA ALA A 874 46.00 -13.08 -4.41
C ALA A 874 47.54 -13.14 -4.25
N GLU A 875 48.21 -14.05 -4.96
CA GLU A 875 49.67 -14.22 -4.90
C GLU A 875 50.45 -13.05 -5.52
N ALA A 876 49.82 -12.25 -6.39
CA ALA A 876 50.40 -11.03 -6.94
C ALA A 876 50.46 -9.87 -5.91
N ILE A 877 49.67 -9.94 -4.84
CA ILE A 877 49.64 -8.94 -3.77
C ILE A 877 50.58 -9.38 -2.66
N ALA A 878 51.61 -8.57 -2.38
CA ALA A 878 52.70 -8.94 -1.47
C ALA A 878 52.21 -9.32 -0.06
N LEU A 879 51.25 -8.57 0.50
CA LEU A 879 50.63 -8.88 1.79
C LEU A 879 49.92 -10.24 1.77
N LEU A 880 49.00 -10.46 0.83
CA LEU A 880 48.18 -11.68 0.79
C LEU A 880 49.04 -12.93 0.55
N LYS A 881 50.05 -12.84 -0.32
CA LYS A 881 51.02 -13.92 -0.51
C LYS A 881 51.73 -14.28 0.80
N ALA A 882 52.25 -13.29 1.52
CA ALA A 882 52.95 -13.51 2.79
C ALA A 882 52.04 -14.15 3.84
N MET A 883 50.76 -13.76 3.88
CA MET A 883 49.76 -14.35 4.77
C MET A 883 49.47 -15.81 4.41
N LEU A 884 49.25 -16.10 3.12
CA LEU A 884 49.03 -17.45 2.62
C LEU A 884 50.22 -18.38 2.90
N ASP A 885 51.44 -17.88 2.73
CA ASP A 885 52.68 -18.64 3.02
C ASP A 885 52.86 -18.89 4.53
N ALA A 886 52.39 -17.97 5.37
CA ALA A 886 52.44 -18.06 6.84
C ALA A 886 51.26 -18.85 7.45
N GLY A 887 50.23 -19.18 6.65
CA GLY A 887 48.98 -19.75 7.16
C GLY A 887 48.16 -18.77 8.01
N ASP A 888 48.34 -17.46 7.81
CA ASP A 888 47.59 -16.42 8.51
C ASP A 888 46.25 -16.19 7.80
N THR A 889 45.15 -16.40 8.53
CA THR A 889 43.79 -16.39 7.96
C THR A 889 43.06 -15.07 8.15
N ARG A 890 43.68 -14.03 8.72
CA ARG A 890 42.98 -12.78 9.08
C ARG A 890 42.31 -12.07 7.89
N ILE A 891 42.85 -12.23 6.67
CA ILE A 891 42.32 -11.61 5.45
C ILE A 891 41.95 -12.66 4.39
N VAL A 892 42.83 -13.64 4.16
CA VAL A 892 42.61 -14.72 3.19
C VAL A 892 43.03 -16.07 3.75
N GLU A 893 42.41 -17.15 3.27
CA GLU A 893 42.78 -18.52 3.60
C GLU A 893 42.76 -19.45 2.38
N ARG A 894 43.45 -20.60 2.46
CA ARG A 894 43.36 -21.68 1.46
C ARG A 894 42.45 -22.79 2.00
N ASP A 895 41.41 -23.13 1.23
CA ASP A 895 40.55 -24.26 1.58
C ASP A 895 41.23 -25.62 1.29
N VAL A 896 40.58 -26.72 1.71
CA VAL A 896 41.09 -28.09 1.55
C VAL A 896 41.25 -28.52 0.09
N THR A 897 40.68 -27.77 -0.87
CA THR A 897 40.82 -28.00 -2.30
C THR A 897 41.89 -27.11 -2.94
N GLY A 898 42.51 -26.23 -2.15
CA GLY A 898 43.57 -25.31 -2.58
C GLY A 898 43.06 -23.99 -3.15
N ARG A 899 41.75 -23.70 -3.08
CA ARG A 899 41.20 -22.39 -3.49
C ARG A 899 41.48 -21.34 -2.43
N VAL A 900 41.67 -20.10 -2.85
CA VAL A 900 41.87 -18.96 -1.96
C VAL A 900 40.51 -18.31 -1.70
N ARG A 901 40.25 -17.94 -0.44
CA ARG A 901 39.01 -17.30 0.00
C ARG A 901 39.34 -16.11 0.89
N PHE A 902 38.55 -15.05 0.83
CA PHE A 902 38.58 -14.02 1.87
C PHE A 902 38.01 -14.57 3.18
N HIS A 903 38.44 -14.00 4.30
CA HIS A 903 37.95 -14.38 5.64
C HIS A 903 36.42 -14.26 5.74
N SER A 904 35.78 -15.21 6.43
CA SER A 904 34.32 -15.37 6.45
C SER A 904 33.56 -14.22 7.13
N ASP A 905 34.23 -13.48 8.01
CA ASP A 905 33.59 -12.43 8.80
C ASP A 905 33.52 -11.08 8.05
N PHE A 906 34.09 -10.98 6.85
CA PHE A 906 33.96 -9.79 6.01
C PHE A 906 32.61 -9.75 5.31
N ALA A 907 31.74 -8.83 5.73
CA ALA A 907 30.50 -8.49 5.05
C ALA A 907 30.70 -7.36 4.03
N LYS A 908 31.66 -6.46 4.26
CA LYS A 908 31.95 -5.29 3.41
C LYS A 908 33.42 -4.91 3.46
N ALA A 909 33.84 -4.03 2.54
CA ALA A 909 35.22 -3.54 2.48
C ALA A 909 35.66 -2.83 3.78
N GLY A 910 34.74 -2.20 4.51
CA GLY A 910 35.03 -1.57 5.80
C GLY A 910 35.56 -2.55 6.86
N ASP A 911 35.02 -3.76 6.94
CA ASP A 911 35.47 -4.79 7.88
C ASP A 911 36.93 -5.20 7.60
N MET A 912 37.29 -5.22 6.31
CA MET A 912 38.66 -5.46 5.86
C MET A 912 39.59 -4.29 6.17
N VAL A 913 39.12 -3.05 6.03
CA VAL A 913 39.86 -1.85 6.43
C VAL A 913 40.19 -1.89 7.91
N GLU A 914 39.23 -2.25 8.77
CA GLU A 914 39.45 -2.39 10.22
C GLU A 914 40.53 -3.43 10.54
N VAL A 915 40.51 -4.58 9.85
CA VAL A 915 41.55 -5.61 10.00
C VAL A 915 42.91 -5.12 9.50
N LEU A 916 42.97 -4.44 8.35
CA LEU A 916 44.20 -3.86 7.82
C LEU A 916 44.78 -2.80 8.76
N ASP A 917 43.94 -1.96 9.36
CA ASP A 917 44.34 -0.95 10.34
C ASP A 917 44.92 -1.60 11.60
N GLY A 918 44.25 -2.63 12.13
CA GLY A 918 44.76 -3.42 13.25
C GLY A 918 46.07 -4.16 12.95
N MET A 919 46.36 -4.45 11.68
CA MET A 919 47.60 -5.10 11.22
C MET A 919 48.75 -4.11 10.95
N ALA A 920 48.51 -2.80 10.94
CA ALA A 920 49.52 -1.81 10.58
C ALA A 920 50.76 -1.84 11.51
N GLU A 921 50.58 -2.24 12.77
CA GLU A 921 51.65 -2.36 13.77
C GLU A 921 52.21 -3.81 13.90
N ASP A 922 51.73 -4.74 13.07
CA ASP A 922 52.16 -6.14 13.12
C ASP A 922 53.64 -6.29 12.71
N PRO A 923 54.52 -6.93 13.52
CA PRO A 923 55.94 -7.07 13.21
C PRO A 923 56.26 -7.85 11.92
N GLN A 924 55.36 -8.73 11.48
CA GLN A 924 55.53 -9.57 10.30
C GLN A 924 54.91 -8.95 9.05
N PHE A 925 53.77 -8.26 9.20
CA PHE A 925 52.96 -7.79 8.06
C PHE A 925 52.81 -6.27 7.94
N GLY A 926 53.05 -5.50 9.00
CA GLY A 926 52.74 -4.07 9.06
C GLY A 926 53.40 -3.25 7.94
N GLY A 927 54.65 -3.56 7.59
CA GLY A 927 55.35 -2.91 6.46
C GLY A 927 54.75 -3.19 5.08
N LEU A 928 53.98 -4.28 4.92
CA LEU A 928 53.31 -4.65 3.67
C LEU A 928 51.90 -4.06 3.55
N VAL A 929 51.23 -3.77 4.69
CA VAL A 929 49.86 -3.22 4.74
C VAL A 929 49.75 -1.95 3.92
N GLU A 930 50.58 -0.95 4.19
CA GLU A 930 50.49 0.35 3.51
C GLU A 930 50.67 0.24 1.99
N SER A 931 51.66 -0.55 1.55
CA SER A 931 51.94 -0.73 0.12
C SER A 931 50.91 -1.58 -0.63
N SER A 932 50.16 -2.43 0.07
CA SER A 932 49.22 -3.39 -0.54
C SER A 932 47.75 -3.04 -0.34
N ARG A 933 47.41 -2.09 0.55
CA ARG A 933 46.04 -1.77 0.97
C ARG A 933 45.07 -1.62 -0.21
N GLN A 934 45.38 -0.72 -1.15
CA GLN A 934 44.49 -0.46 -2.28
C GLN A 934 44.32 -1.70 -3.17
N ALA A 935 45.39 -2.42 -3.46
CA ALA A 935 45.32 -3.64 -4.27
C ALA A 935 44.48 -4.74 -3.61
N VAL A 936 44.51 -4.85 -2.27
CA VAL A 936 43.66 -5.78 -1.53
C VAL A 936 42.19 -5.39 -1.63
N LEU A 937 41.86 -4.10 -1.45
CA LEU A 937 40.50 -3.59 -1.59
C LEU A 937 39.97 -3.75 -3.02
N ASP A 938 40.81 -3.49 -4.03
CA ASP A 938 40.47 -3.66 -5.43
C ASP A 938 40.21 -5.15 -5.76
N LEU A 939 41.00 -6.08 -5.21
CA LEU A 939 40.76 -7.52 -5.38
C LEU A 939 39.47 -7.96 -4.68
N TYR A 940 39.17 -7.42 -3.50
CA TYR A 940 37.91 -7.69 -2.80
C TYR A 940 36.72 -7.21 -3.63
N GLU A 941 36.78 -5.99 -4.15
CA GLU A 941 35.76 -5.46 -5.05
C GLU A 941 35.66 -6.24 -6.36
N GLN A 942 36.78 -6.71 -6.93
CA GLN A 942 36.76 -7.56 -8.11
C GLN A 942 36.04 -8.89 -7.88
N VAL A 943 36.19 -9.48 -6.69
CA VAL A 943 35.58 -10.78 -6.34
C VAL A 943 34.08 -10.63 -6.05
N PHE A 944 33.67 -9.57 -5.35
CA PHE A 944 32.29 -9.41 -4.89
C PHE A 944 31.44 -8.43 -5.72
N ASN A 945 32.06 -7.50 -6.44
CA ASN A 945 31.43 -6.47 -7.26
C ASN A 945 30.33 -5.71 -6.50
N HIS A 946 30.64 -5.22 -5.31
CA HIS A 946 29.67 -4.57 -4.44
C HIS A 946 29.15 -3.25 -5.02
N ARG A 947 29.89 -2.58 -5.92
CA ARG A 947 29.40 -1.39 -6.63
C ARG A 947 28.19 -1.68 -7.52
N ALA A 948 28.09 -2.89 -8.08
CA ALA A 948 26.93 -3.32 -8.86
C ALA A 948 25.86 -4.01 -8.01
N PHE A 949 26.08 -4.17 -6.71
CA PHE A 949 25.10 -4.72 -5.79
C PHE A 949 24.00 -3.69 -5.56
N THR A 950 22.84 -3.94 -6.14
CA THR A 950 21.70 -3.01 -6.08
C THR A 950 20.97 -3.06 -4.75
N GLY A 951 21.16 -4.12 -3.95
CA GLY A 951 20.52 -4.29 -2.64
C GLY A 951 19.98 -5.72 -2.48
N ARG A 952 19.13 -5.92 -1.47
CA ARG A 952 18.50 -7.23 -1.19
C ARG A 952 17.64 -7.75 -2.36
N SER A 953 17.25 -6.88 -3.28
CA SER A 953 16.55 -7.15 -4.55
C SER A 953 17.13 -8.35 -5.32
N GLY A 954 18.46 -8.40 -5.46
CA GLY A 954 19.19 -9.47 -6.16
C GLY A 954 19.55 -10.67 -5.28
N ALA A 955 19.18 -10.65 -4.00
CA ALA A 955 19.58 -11.64 -3.00
C ALA A 955 18.40 -12.27 -2.21
N MET A 956 17.16 -11.94 -2.58
CA MET A 956 15.94 -12.52 -2.02
C MET A 956 15.02 -13.07 -3.13
N TYR A 957 14.12 -13.99 -2.78
CA TYR A 957 13.29 -14.77 -3.74
C TYR A 957 11.77 -14.60 -3.55
N ALA A 958 11.38 -13.53 -2.88
CA ALA A 958 10.00 -13.10 -2.62
C ALA A 958 9.95 -11.58 -2.46
N TYR A 959 8.77 -11.00 -2.20
CA TYR A 959 8.56 -9.55 -2.16
C TYR A 959 8.97 -8.90 -3.48
N GLU A 960 9.89 -7.94 -3.48
CA GLU A 960 10.46 -7.35 -4.69
C GLU A 960 11.48 -8.26 -5.37
N GLY A 961 11.95 -9.34 -4.74
CA GLY A 961 13.11 -10.14 -5.14
C GLY A 961 13.02 -10.90 -6.46
N LEU A 962 14.05 -11.70 -6.75
CA LEU A 962 14.19 -12.46 -7.99
C LEU A 962 13.01 -13.40 -8.24
N GLY A 963 12.50 -13.38 -9.49
CA GLY A 963 11.35 -14.19 -9.93
C GLY A 963 9.99 -13.74 -9.37
N SER A 964 9.94 -12.65 -8.59
CA SER A 964 8.71 -12.13 -7.99
C SER A 964 8.07 -11.02 -8.81
N ILE A 965 6.75 -11.10 -8.98
CA ILE A 965 5.94 -10.01 -9.55
C ILE A 965 5.54 -9.09 -8.41
N TYR A 966 5.72 -7.78 -8.57
CA TYR A 966 5.22 -6.78 -7.64
C TYR A 966 4.08 -5.98 -8.25
N TRP A 967 2.84 -6.28 -7.85
CA TRP A 967 1.63 -5.92 -8.59
C TRP A 967 1.39 -4.41 -8.70
N HIS A 968 1.83 -3.64 -7.70
CA HIS A 968 1.71 -2.18 -7.76
C HIS A 968 2.45 -1.58 -8.97
N MET A 969 3.63 -2.10 -9.33
CA MET A 969 4.35 -1.59 -10.51
C MET A 969 3.69 -2.02 -11.83
N VAL A 970 3.07 -3.20 -11.86
CA VAL A 970 2.27 -3.64 -13.01
C VAL A 970 1.04 -2.75 -13.20
N SER A 971 0.35 -2.36 -12.12
CA SER A 971 -0.80 -1.46 -12.23
C SER A 971 -0.39 -0.02 -12.55
N LYS A 972 0.83 0.43 -12.17
CA LYS A 972 1.39 1.67 -12.71
C LYS A 972 1.65 1.60 -14.22
N LEU A 973 2.16 0.47 -14.72
CA LEU A 973 2.29 0.24 -16.17
C LEU A 973 0.92 0.30 -16.86
N LEU A 974 -0.11 -0.30 -16.24
CA LEU A 974 -1.48 -0.23 -16.77
C LEU A 974 -1.96 1.21 -16.90
N LEU A 975 -1.74 2.04 -15.87
CA LEU A 975 -2.10 3.46 -15.91
C LEU A 975 -1.29 4.24 -16.95
N ALA A 976 0.02 4.02 -17.04
CA ALA A 976 0.86 4.67 -18.05
C ALA A 976 0.45 4.27 -19.49
N ALA A 977 0.09 3.01 -19.72
CA ALA A 977 -0.44 2.55 -21.01
C ALA A 977 -1.77 3.22 -21.34
N GLN A 978 -2.66 3.39 -20.36
CA GLN A 978 -3.92 4.10 -20.53
C GLN A 978 -3.69 5.59 -20.84
N GLU A 979 -2.83 6.27 -20.09
CA GLU A 979 -2.48 7.68 -20.35
C GLU A 979 -1.89 7.85 -21.76
N SER A 980 -1.01 6.95 -22.21
CA SER A 980 -0.45 6.98 -23.56
C SER A 980 -1.52 6.74 -24.64
N TYR A 981 -2.45 5.81 -24.42
CA TYR A 981 -3.60 5.62 -25.31
C TYR A 981 -4.47 6.88 -25.41
N GLN A 982 -4.77 7.51 -24.27
CA GLN A 982 -5.61 8.71 -24.23
C GLN A 982 -4.93 9.90 -24.93
N ARG A 983 -3.62 10.07 -24.72
CA ARG A 983 -2.81 11.07 -25.40
C ARG A 983 -2.77 10.85 -26.92
N ALA A 984 -2.58 9.60 -27.37
CA ALA A 984 -2.60 9.27 -28.80
C ALA A 984 -3.91 9.70 -29.48
N ILE A 985 -5.05 9.53 -28.81
CA ILE A 985 -6.34 10.05 -29.31
C ILE A 985 -6.34 11.58 -29.36
N ALA A 986 -5.92 12.25 -28.29
CA ALA A 986 -5.92 13.71 -28.20
C ALA A 986 -5.01 14.37 -29.25
N GLU A 987 -3.89 13.72 -29.57
CA GLU A 987 -2.91 14.18 -30.58
C GLU A 987 -3.30 13.80 -32.02
N GLY A 988 -4.39 13.06 -32.22
CA GLY A 988 -4.87 12.66 -33.55
C GLY A 988 -3.98 11.61 -34.22
N ALA A 989 -3.41 10.68 -33.43
CA ALA A 989 -2.64 9.54 -33.95
C ALA A 989 -3.49 8.67 -34.89
N SER A 990 -2.84 7.86 -35.73
CA SER A 990 -3.55 6.99 -36.66
C SER A 990 -4.38 5.93 -35.93
N ALA A 991 -5.47 5.47 -36.58
CA ALA A 991 -6.32 4.42 -36.01
C ALA A 991 -5.55 3.13 -35.71
N GLU A 992 -4.51 2.83 -36.49
CA GLU A 992 -3.61 1.68 -36.27
C GLU A 992 -2.80 1.84 -34.97
N GLU A 993 -2.21 3.01 -34.73
CA GLU A 993 -1.44 3.28 -33.52
C GLU A 993 -2.31 3.26 -32.25
N VAL A 994 -3.51 3.86 -32.33
CA VAL A 994 -4.49 3.84 -31.23
C VAL A 994 -4.92 2.41 -30.92
N GLN A 995 -5.17 1.59 -31.95
CA GLN A 995 -5.52 0.18 -31.79
C GLN A 995 -4.38 -0.62 -31.13
N ARG A 996 -3.13 -0.43 -31.57
CA ARG A 996 -1.96 -1.09 -30.94
C ARG A 996 -1.82 -0.74 -29.47
N LEU A 997 -2.05 0.52 -29.09
CA LEU A 997 -2.04 0.93 -27.68
C LEU A 997 -3.19 0.33 -26.87
N ALA A 998 -4.38 0.19 -27.46
CA ALA A 998 -5.49 -0.51 -26.82
C ALA A 998 -5.17 -1.99 -26.57
N GLU A 999 -4.55 -2.66 -27.56
CA GLU A 999 -4.09 -4.05 -27.43
C GLU A 999 -3.01 -4.18 -26.36
N ALA A 1000 -2.05 -3.26 -26.32
CA ALA A 1000 -1.02 -3.19 -25.29
C ALA A 1000 -1.62 -3.03 -23.88
N TYR A 1001 -2.56 -2.08 -23.72
CA TYR A 1001 -3.30 -1.87 -22.47
C TYR A 1001 -3.99 -3.16 -22.00
N TYR A 1002 -4.73 -3.80 -22.89
CA TYR A 1002 -5.46 -5.03 -22.56
C TYR A 1002 -4.57 -6.25 -22.35
N GLY A 1003 -3.40 -6.30 -22.99
CA GLY A 1003 -2.36 -7.26 -22.68
C GLY A 1003 -1.93 -7.15 -21.22
N VAL A 1004 -1.56 -5.92 -20.78
CA VAL A 1004 -1.15 -5.67 -19.39
C VAL A 1004 -2.30 -5.99 -18.42
N ARG A 1005 -3.52 -5.53 -18.73
CA ARG A 1005 -4.71 -5.79 -17.91
C ARG A 1005 -5.01 -7.28 -17.75
N GLY A 1006 -4.81 -8.06 -18.81
CA GLY A 1006 -5.03 -9.52 -18.81
C GLY A 1006 -4.13 -10.28 -17.83
N GLY A 1007 -3.01 -9.69 -17.40
CA GLY A 1007 -2.11 -10.25 -16.38
C GLY A 1007 -2.55 -10.03 -14.94
N LEU A 1008 -3.52 -9.15 -14.67
CA LEU A 1008 -3.99 -8.81 -13.32
C LEU A 1008 -4.96 -9.85 -12.75
N SER A 1009 -5.15 -9.81 -11.43
CA SER A 1009 -5.82 -10.86 -10.65
C SER A 1009 -7.26 -11.13 -11.11
N ALA A 1010 -8.06 -10.10 -11.37
CA ALA A 1010 -9.47 -10.23 -11.73
C ALA A 1010 -9.72 -11.01 -13.04
N ASN A 1011 -8.68 -11.19 -13.87
CA ASN A 1011 -8.73 -11.95 -15.13
C ASN A 1011 -8.20 -13.39 -14.99
N LYS A 1012 -7.89 -13.85 -13.77
CA LYS A 1012 -7.33 -15.17 -13.48
C LYS A 1012 -8.31 -16.04 -12.70
N THR A 1013 -8.11 -17.35 -12.80
CA THR A 1013 -8.70 -18.30 -11.85
C THR A 1013 -8.00 -18.22 -10.49
N ALA A 1014 -8.67 -18.68 -9.44
CA ALA A 1014 -8.10 -18.72 -8.09
C ALA A 1014 -6.82 -19.57 -8.04
N ARG A 1015 -6.72 -20.63 -8.86
CA ARG A 1015 -5.54 -21.49 -8.93
C ARG A 1015 -4.35 -20.81 -9.61
N GLU A 1016 -4.58 -20.06 -10.68
CA GLU A 1016 -3.53 -19.31 -11.38
C GLU A 1016 -2.99 -18.17 -10.52
N TYR A 1017 -3.88 -17.44 -9.84
CA TYR A 1017 -3.51 -16.34 -8.95
C TYR A 1017 -2.93 -16.83 -7.61
N GLY A 1018 -3.49 -17.93 -7.09
CA GLY A 1018 -3.15 -18.54 -5.80
C GLY A 1018 -3.87 -17.94 -4.60
N ALA A 1019 -4.97 -17.20 -4.82
CA ALA A 1019 -5.86 -16.65 -3.80
C ALA A 1019 -7.22 -16.31 -4.46
N PHE A 1020 -8.13 -15.63 -3.75
CA PHE A 1020 -9.33 -15.04 -4.36
C PHE A 1020 -8.94 -14.03 -5.46
N PRO A 1021 -9.35 -14.21 -6.73
CA PRO A 1021 -8.96 -13.32 -7.83
C PRO A 1021 -9.43 -11.87 -7.68
N THR A 1022 -10.50 -11.65 -6.89
CA THR A 1022 -11.06 -10.32 -6.60
C THR A 1022 -10.26 -9.55 -5.56
N ASP A 1023 -9.39 -10.20 -4.78
CA ASP A 1023 -8.62 -9.54 -3.72
C ASP A 1023 -7.25 -9.08 -4.25
N PRO A 1024 -6.85 -7.83 -4.00
CA PRO A 1024 -5.50 -7.35 -4.30
C PRO A 1024 -4.47 -7.88 -3.30
N TYR A 1025 -3.25 -8.15 -3.79
CA TYR A 1025 -2.11 -8.62 -3.02
C TYR A 1025 -0.85 -7.87 -3.47
N SER A 1026 0.16 -7.71 -2.61
CA SER A 1026 1.36 -6.94 -2.98
C SER A 1026 2.21 -7.62 -4.05
N HIS A 1027 2.41 -8.94 -3.94
CA HIS A 1027 3.35 -9.64 -4.82
C HIS A 1027 3.00 -11.12 -5.05
N THR A 1028 3.57 -11.73 -6.10
CA THR A 1028 3.49 -13.17 -6.39
C THR A 1028 4.89 -13.70 -6.69
N PRO A 1029 5.54 -14.45 -5.77
CA PRO A 1029 6.89 -14.97 -5.97
C PRO A 1029 6.93 -16.11 -7.01
N GLY A 1030 8.12 -16.54 -7.42
CA GLY A 1030 8.29 -17.64 -8.39
C GLY A 1030 7.78 -19.00 -7.91
N HIS A 1031 7.63 -19.20 -6.60
CA HIS A 1031 7.42 -20.50 -5.98
C HIS A 1031 6.10 -20.62 -5.18
N ARG A 1032 5.27 -19.57 -5.14
CA ARG A 1032 3.95 -19.52 -4.46
C ARG A 1032 2.99 -18.60 -5.20
N GLY A 1033 1.71 -18.68 -4.83
CA GLY A 1033 0.65 -17.76 -5.27
C GLY A 1033 0.77 -16.37 -4.65
N ALA A 1034 -0.26 -15.53 -4.84
CA ALA A 1034 -0.35 -14.18 -4.31
C ALA A 1034 -0.08 -14.08 -2.80
N GLN A 1035 0.72 -13.10 -2.38
CA GLN A 1035 1.18 -12.88 -1.01
C GLN A 1035 0.93 -11.44 -0.54
N GLN A 1036 0.66 -11.30 0.75
CA GLN A 1036 0.34 -10.06 1.44
C GLN A 1036 -0.99 -9.40 0.99
N PRO A 1037 -2.14 -9.83 1.54
CA PRO A 1037 -3.47 -9.36 1.10
C PRO A 1037 -3.75 -7.89 1.43
N GLY A 1038 -4.64 -7.27 0.66
CA GLY A 1038 -5.37 -6.06 1.03
C GLY A 1038 -4.69 -4.75 0.65
N MET A 1039 -4.17 -4.02 1.63
CA MET A 1039 -3.76 -2.61 1.53
C MET A 1039 -2.43 -2.37 0.77
N THR A 1040 -2.39 -2.75 -0.50
CA THR A 1040 -1.31 -2.45 -1.45
C THR A 1040 -1.58 -1.17 -2.24
N GLY A 1041 -0.54 -0.41 -2.62
CA GLY A 1041 -0.69 0.78 -3.46
C GLY A 1041 -1.20 0.50 -4.88
N GLN A 1042 -1.21 -0.77 -5.29
CA GLN A 1042 -1.81 -1.25 -6.55
C GLN A 1042 -3.24 -0.72 -6.74
N VAL A 1043 -4.03 -0.72 -5.65
CA VAL A 1043 -5.47 -0.46 -5.72
C VAL A 1043 -5.80 0.94 -6.23
N LYS A 1044 -4.98 1.95 -5.90
CA LYS A 1044 -5.23 3.34 -6.34
C LYS A 1044 -5.07 3.49 -7.85
N GLU A 1045 -4.10 2.78 -8.43
CA GLU A 1045 -3.86 2.78 -9.88
C GLU A 1045 -5.03 2.11 -10.60
N GLU A 1046 -5.58 1.05 -10.02
CA GLU A 1046 -6.72 0.33 -10.60
C GLU A 1046 -8.04 1.07 -10.46
N VAL A 1047 -8.22 1.88 -9.41
CA VAL A 1047 -9.35 2.82 -9.31
C VAL A 1047 -9.29 3.87 -10.43
N LEU A 1048 -8.12 4.48 -10.66
CA LEU A 1048 -7.94 5.49 -11.72
C LEU A 1048 -8.11 4.87 -13.12
N THR A 1049 -7.49 3.72 -13.38
CA THR A 1049 -7.64 3.05 -14.68
C THR A 1049 -9.07 2.60 -14.93
N ARG A 1050 -9.79 2.14 -13.90
CA ARG A 1050 -11.21 1.78 -14.04
C ARG A 1050 -12.07 2.98 -14.43
N LEU A 1051 -11.81 4.15 -13.85
CA LEU A 1051 -12.50 5.38 -14.24
C LEU A 1051 -12.24 5.74 -15.71
N GLY A 1052 -10.98 5.59 -16.15
CA GLY A 1052 -10.59 5.78 -17.55
C GLY A 1052 -11.23 4.77 -18.52
N GLU A 1053 -11.44 3.52 -18.11
CA GLU A 1053 -12.17 2.50 -18.91
C GLU A 1053 -13.63 2.87 -19.09
N LEU A 1054 -14.28 3.34 -18.02
CA LEU A 1054 -15.65 3.86 -18.04
C LEU A 1054 -15.76 5.17 -18.82
N GLY A 1055 -14.63 5.72 -19.28
CA GLY A 1055 -14.57 6.89 -20.12
C GLY A 1055 -14.81 8.21 -19.40
N VAL A 1056 -14.82 8.22 -18.07
CA VAL A 1056 -14.99 9.45 -17.31
C VAL A 1056 -13.70 10.26 -17.40
N ARG A 1057 -13.78 11.40 -18.06
CA ARG A 1057 -12.66 12.34 -18.24
C ARG A 1057 -13.04 13.69 -17.67
N ILE A 1058 -12.06 14.33 -17.07
CA ILE A 1058 -12.19 15.66 -16.50
C ILE A 1058 -11.18 16.53 -17.21
N ASP A 1059 -11.67 17.58 -17.86
CA ASP A 1059 -10.85 18.57 -18.52
C ASP A 1059 -11.53 19.93 -18.40
N ALA A 1060 -10.76 20.97 -18.12
CA ALA A 1060 -11.24 22.34 -17.95
C ALA A 1060 -12.52 22.47 -17.07
N GLY A 1061 -12.59 21.70 -15.98
CA GLY A 1061 -13.71 21.70 -15.03
C GLY A 1061 -15.00 21.04 -15.57
N GLN A 1062 -14.92 20.26 -16.65
CA GLN A 1062 -16.06 19.59 -17.26
C GLN A 1062 -15.89 18.07 -17.25
N VAL A 1063 -16.98 17.36 -16.95
CA VAL A 1063 -17.02 15.89 -17.04
C VAL A 1063 -17.43 15.48 -18.45
N THR A 1064 -16.66 14.59 -19.07
CA THR A 1064 -16.97 13.97 -20.35
C THR A 1064 -17.00 12.46 -20.20
N PHE A 1065 -17.94 11.80 -20.88
CA PHE A 1065 -18.06 10.34 -20.95
C PHE A 1065 -17.63 9.84 -22.34
N SER A 1066 -16.45 9.26 -22.44
CA SER A 1066 -15.85 8.76 -23.69
C SER A 1066 -15.20 7.37 -23.48
N PRO A 1067 -16.01 6.30 -23.41
CA PRO A 1067 -15.59 4.97 -22.97
C PRO A 1067 -14.90 4.15 -24.09
N SER A 1068 -13.83 4.68 -24.67
CA SER A 1068 -13.15 4.07 -25.82
C SER A 1068 -12.26 2.86 -25.48
N LEU A 1069 -12.15 2.52 -24.19
CA LEU A 1069 -11.54 1.29 -23.65
C LEU A 1069 -12.57 0.44 -22.88
N LEU A 1070 -13.86 0.65 -23.08
CA LEU A 1070 -14.90 -0.17 -22.47
C LEU A 1070 -15.23 -1.34 -23.38
N ARG A 1071 -15.14 -2.55 -22.84
CA ARG A 1071 -15.44 -3.78 -23.58
C ARG A 1071 -16.94 -4.03 -23.73
N GLY A 1072 -17.31 -4.66 -24.83
CA GLY A 1072 -18.71 -4.98 -25.12
C GLY A 1072 -19.37 -5.85 -24.04
N ARG A 1073 -18.64 -6.86 -23.55
CA ARG A 1073 -19.10 -7.78 -22.49
C ARG A 1073 -19.50 -7.12 -21.15
N GLU A 1074 -19.13 -5.86 -20.91
CA GLU A 1074 -19.49 -5.15 -19.68
C GLU A 1074 -20.94 -4.64 -19.68
N PHE A 1075 -21.62 -4.62 -20.82
CA PHE A 1075 -23.04 -4.27 -20.85
C PHE A 1075 -23.90 -5.48 -20.45
N LEU A 1076 -24.90 -5.23 -19.61
CA LEU A 1076 -25.77 -6.27 -19.07
C LEU A 1076 -26.61 -6.95 -20.16
N GLY A 1077 -26.64 -8.28 -20.14
CA GLY A 1077 -27.46 -9.08 -21.06
C GLY A 1077 -28.97 -9.09 -20.76
N LYS A 1078 -29.36 -8.62 -19.57
CA LYS A 1078 -30.74 -8.59 -19.06
C LYS A 1078 -30.97 -7.35 -18.18
N GLU A 1079 -32.23 -6.99 -17.99
CA GLU A 1079 -32.60 -5.99 -16.98
C GLU A 1079 -32.15 -6.46 -15.59
N THR A 1080 -31.53 -5.56 -14.83
CA THR A 1080 -30.97 -5.85 -13.51
C THR A 1080 -31.30 -4.70 -12.57
N SER A 1081 -31.62 -5.05 -11.32
CA SER A 1081 -31.83 -4.07 -10.26
C SER A 1081 -30.52 -3.85 -9.51
N TRP A 1082 -30.15 -2.59 -9.30
CA TRP A 1082 -28.88 -2.23 -8.69
C TRP A 1082 -29.11 -1.36 -7.45
N ASP A 1083 -28.68 -1.87 -6.30
CA ASP A 1083 -28.76 -1.16 -5.03
C ASP A 1083 -27.61 -0.15 -4.89
N MET A 1084 -27.96 1.03 -4.41
CA MET A 1084 -27.14 2.23 -4.43
C MET A 1084 -27.26 2.97 -3.10
N VAL A 1085 -26.20 3.67 -2.69
CA VAL A 1085 -26.19 4.51 -1.48
C VAL A 1085 -26.04 5.98 -1.88
N GLY A 1086 -27.07 6.79 -1.64
CA GLY A 1086 -27.07 8.22 -1.93
C GLY A 1086 -26.22 9.05 -0.97
N LEU A 1087 -26.04 10.33 -1.26
CA LEU A 1087 -25.22 11.27 -0.47
C LEU A 1087 -25.67 11.39 0.99
N ASN A 1088 -26.97 11.24 1.27
CA ASN A 1088 -27.52 11.28 2.63
C ASN A 1088 -27.46 9.92 3.35
N GLY A 1089 -26.82 8.91 2.75
CA GLY A 1089 -26.74 7.54 3.26
C GLY A 1089 -27.97 6.69 2.99
N GLU A 1090 -28.98 7.20 2.28
CA GLU A 1090 -30.18 6.42 1.94
C GLU A 1090 -29.88 5.36 0.88
N THR A 1091 -30.44 4.16 1.07
CA THR A 1091 -30.41 3.12 0.03
C THR A 1091 -31.49 3.38 -0.99
N GLN A 1092 -31.11 3.45 -2.27
CA GLN A 1092 -32.01 3.55 -3.40
C GLN A 1092 -31.74 2.43 -4.39
N GLN A 1093 -32.72 2.11 -5.22
CA GLN A 1093 -32.62 1.05 -6.21
C GLN A 1093 -32.78 1.64 -7.61
N VAL A 1094 -31.79 1.39 -8.47
CA VAL A 1094 -31.76 1.85 -9.85
C VAL A 1094 -32.02 0.67 -10.77
N THR A 1095 -32.99 0.78 -11.67
CA THR A 1095 -33.28 -0.25 -12.68
C THR A 1095 -32.39 -0.04 -13.90
N LEU A 1096 -31.54 -1.02 -14.19
CA LEU A 1096 -30.64 -1.02 -15.34
C LEU A 1096 -31.26 -1.86 -16.46
N PRO A 1097 -31.67 -1.26 -17.60
CA PRO A 1097 -32.23 -2.02 -18.70
C PRO A 1097 -31.18 -2.92 -19.37
N LYS A 1098 -31.64 -3.91 -20.15
CA LYS A 1098 -30.74 -4.70 -21.01
C LYS A 1098 -29.93 -3.79 -21.94
N GLY A 1099 -28.64 -4.07 -22.09
CA GLY A 1099 -27.73 -3.26 -22.91
C GLY A 1099 -27.26 -1.98 -22.21
N SER A 1100 -27.40 -1.90 -20.89
CA SER A 1100 -26.83 -0.84 -20.06
C SER A 1100 -25.85 -1.40 -19.02
N LEU A 1101 -25.13 -0.50 -18.36
CA LEU A 1101 -24.38 -0.77 -17.14
C LEU A 1101 -24.53 0.41 -16.17
N GLY A 1102 -24.23 0.18 -14.89
CA GLY A 1102 -24.29 1.20 -13.84
C GLY A 1102 -22.96 1.36 -13.10
N PHE A 1103 -22.57 2.59 -12.80
CA PHE A 1103 -21.47 2.93 -11.89
C PHE A 1103 -21.76 4.27 -11.21
N THR A 1104 -20.96 4.66 -10.23
CA THR A 1104 -21.12 5.93 -9.52
C THR A 1104 -19.99 6.88 -9.88
N TYR A 1105 -20.29 8.17 -9.91
CA TYR A 1105 -19.26 9.22 -9.94
C TYR A 1105 -19.68 10.36 -9.03
N ALA A 1106 -18.81 10.75 -8.09
CA ALA A 1106 -19.13 11.63 -6.97
C ALA A 1106 -20.39 11.16 -6.20
N GLN A 1107 -20.57 9.84 -6.07
CA GLN A 1107 -21.70 9.16 -5.44
C GLN A 1107 -23.06 9.34 -6.15
N VAL A 1108 -23.07 9.93 -7.36
CA VAL A 1108 -24.27 10.00 -8.21
C VAL A 1108 -24.30 8.79 -9.16
N PRO A 1109 -25.44 8.07 -9.29
CA PRO A 1109 -25.54 6.95 -10.22
C PRO A 1109 -25.46 7.42 -11.67
N VAL A 1110 -24.57 6.81 -12.43
CA VAL A 1110 -24.41 6.94 -13.88
C VAL A 1110 -24.88 5.64 -14.54
N VAL A 1111 -25.90 5.73 -15.38
CA VAL A 1111 -26.41 4.62 -16.19
C VAL A 1111 -25.97 4.83 -17.62
N MET A 1112 -25.10 3.95 -18.11
CA MET A 1112 -24.56 4.02 -19.46
C MET A 1112 -25.32 3.06 -20.37
N HIS A 1113 -25.85 3.57 -21.48
CA HIS A 1113 -26.71 2.85 -22.42
C HIS A 1113 -26.03 2.71 -23.78
N ARG A 1114 -26.18 1.54 -24.41
CA ARG A 1114 -25.90 1.40 -25.85
C ARG A 1114 -26.98 2.09 -26.67
N GLY A 1115 -26.62 3.13 -27.41
CA GLY A 1115 -27.50 3.80 -28.36
C GLY A 1115 -27.25 3.39 -29.80
N ASN A 1116 -28.27 3.56 -30.64
CA ASN A 1116 -28.19 3.43 -32.10
C ASN A 1116 -28.24 4.79 -32.81
N GLY A 1117 -28.21 5.89 -32.05
CA GLY A 1117 -28.32 7.28 -32.54
C GLY A 1117 -27.19 8.15 -32.00
N ASP A 1118 -27.39 9.46 -32.04
CA ASP A 1118 -26.41 10.43 -31.55
C ASP A 1118 -26.18 10.29 -30.03
N ALA A 1119 -24.96 10.59 -29.59
CA ALA A 1119 -24.63 10.63 -28.17
C ALA A 1119 -25.50 11.68 -27.43
N LEU A 1120 -26.00 11.31 -26.25
CA LEU A 1120 -26.88 12.14 -25.44
C LEU A 1120 -26.62 11.88 -23.97
N ILE A 1121 -26.49 12.94 -23.16
CA ILE A 1121 -26.58 12.86 -21.71
C ILE A 1121 -27.95 13.33 -21.26
N ARG A 1122 -28.50 12.66 -20.28
CA ARG A 1122 -29.76 13.02 -19.65
C ARG A 1122 -29.61 13.05 -18.15
N LEU A 1123 -29.85 14.23 -17.57
CA LEU A 1123 -29.81 14.44 -16.14
C LEU A 1123 -31.21 14.31 -15.56
N GLN A 1124 -31.32 13.53 -14.50
CA GLN A 1124 -32.47 13.56 -13.60
C GLN A 1124 -32.07 14.43 -12.42
N MET A 1125 -32.86 15.46 -12.16
CA MET A 1125 -32.64 16.39 -11.06
C MET A 1125 -33.42 15.94 -9.83
N ALA A 1126 -32.99 16.34 -8.64
CA ALA A 1126 -33.63 16.00 -7.37
C ALA A 1126 -35.06 16.56 -7.23
N ASP A 1127 -35.39 17.65 -7.95
CA ASP A 1127 -36.74 18.22 -8.00
C ASP A 1127 -37.69 17.48 -8.98
N GLY A 1128 -37.19 16.42 -9.64
CA GLY A 1128 -37.91 15.63 -10.62
C GLY A 1128 -37.87 16.20 -12.04
N THR A 1129 -37.21 17.33 -12.26
CA THR A 1129 -36.98 17.85 -13.61
C THR A 1129 -35.95 17.01 -14.37
N ARG A 1130 -36.02 17.09 -15.70
CA ARG A 1130 -35.13 16.34 -16.59
C ARG A 1130 -34.51 17.27 -17.62
N VAL A 1131 -33.20 17.15 -17.78
CA VAL A 1131 -32.41 17.96 -18.71
C VAL A 1131 -31.72 17.03 -19.69
N ASP A 1132 -31.99 17.22 -20.99
CA ASP A 1132 -31.34 16.47 -22.07
C ASP A 1132 -30.23 17.36 -22.68
N LEU A 1133 -29.00 16.87 -22.68
CA LEU A 1133 -27.79 17.53 -23.17
C LEU A 1133 -27.25 16.77 -24.38
N PRO A 1134 -27.17 17.39 -25.58
CA PRO A 1134 -26.62 16.72 -26.76
C PRO A 1134 -25.11 16.48 -26.58
N GLY A 1135 -24.63 15.33 -27.08
CA GLY A 1135 -23.23 14.93 -26.98
C GLY A 1135 -22.92 14.13 -25.71
N ASN A 1136 -21.67 14.17 -25.29
CA ASN A 1136 -21.13 13.31 -24.23
C ASN A 1136 -20.42 14.07 -23.11
N ALA A 1137 -20.65 15.38 -22.98
CA ALA A 1137 -20.06 16.22 -21.94
C ALA A 1137 -21.15 16.90 -21.09
N LEU A 1138 -20.88 17.02 -19.79
CA LEU A 1138 -21.63 17.90 -18.91
C LEU A 1138 -21.17 19.34 -19.12
N GLY A 1139 -22.10 20.29 -19.03
CA GLY A 1139 -21.75 21.71 -18.92
C GLY A 1139 -20.95 21.98 -17.64
N SER A 1140 -20.25 23.12 -17.58
CA SER A 1140 -19.45 23.51 -16.41
C SER A 1140 -20.29 23.65 -15.14
N GLU A 1141 -21.52 24.17 -15.25
CA GLU A 1141 -22.45 24.32 -14.11
C GLU A 1141 -22.82 22.96 -13.51
N HIS A 1142 -23.28 22.01 -14.32
CA HIS A 1142 -23.62 20.67 -13.86
C HIS A 1142 -22.40 19.86 -13.37
N SER A 1143 -21.23 20.08 -13.97
CA SER A 1143 -19.98 19.48 -13.49
C SER A 1143 -19.61 20.00 -12.10
N ALA A 1144 -19.70 21.32 -11.88
CA ALA A 1144 -19.46 21.92 -10.58
C ALA A 1144 -20.44 21.42 -9.51
N GLU A 1145 -21.73 21.32 -9.83
CA GLU A 1145 -22.73 20.74 -8.92
C GLU A 1145 -22.40 19.30 -8.49
N LEU A 1146 -21.87 18.51 -9.42
CA LEU A 1146 -21.43 17.14 -9.17
C LEU A 1146 -20.17 17.10 -8.29
N PHE A 1147 -19.17 17.91 -8.60
CA PHE A 1147 -17.92 18.00 -7.83
C PHE A 1147 -18.15 18.51 -6.40
N ASP A 1148 -19.06 19.46 -6.23
CA ASP A 1148 -19.52 20.01 -4.95
C ASP A 1148 -20.45 19.05 -4.19
N ARG A 1149 -20.86 17.92 -4.81
CA ARG A 1149 -21.72 16.90 -4.20
C ARG A 1149 -22.99 17.51 -3.59
N ARG A 1150 -23.62 18.47 -4.28
CA ARG A 1150 -24.80 19.23 -3.79
C ARG A 1150 -26.09 18.41 -3.72
N GLY A 1151 -26.12 17.23 -4.35
CA GLY A 1151 -27.32 16.41 -4.47
C GLY A 1151 -28.39 16.99 -5.40
N THR A 1152 -28.04 17.96 -6.26
CA THR A 1152 -28.97 18.53 -7.26
C THR A 1152 -29.26 17.55 -8.39
N ILE A 1153 -28.25 16.78 -8.81
CA ILE A 1153 -28.36 15.71 -9.81
C ILE A 1153 -28.57 14.38 -9.09
N SER A 1154 -29.68 13.70 -9.36
CA SER A 1154 -30.04 12.42 -8.74
C SER A 1154 -29.61 11.20 -9.58
N GLN A 1155 -29.53 11.35 -10.91
CA GLN A 1155 -29.03 10.33 -11.83
C GLN A 1155 -28.53 10.94 -13.14
N ILE A 1156 -27.52 10.32 -13.75
CA ILE A 1156 -26.99 10.66 -15.07
C ILE A 1156 -27.19 9.46 -16.02
N ASP A 1157 -28.00 9.61 -17.06
CA ASP A 1157 -28.16 8.64 -18.14
C ASP A 1157 -27.27 9.04 -19.32
N VAL A 1158 -26.27 8.22 -19.65
CA VAL A 1158 -25.33 8.45 -20.76
C VAL A 1158 -25.66 7.50 -21.91
N VAL A 1159 -26.18 8.02 -23.02
CA VAL A 1159 -26.45 7.25 -24.23
C VAL A 1159 -25.27 7.38 -25.17
N LEU A 1160 -24.58 6.26 -25.42
CA LEU A 1160 -23.44 6.18 -26.33
C LEU A 1160 -23.91 6.05 -27.78
N SER A 1161 -23.17 6.62 -28.72
CA SER A 1161 -23.32 6.31 -30.14
C SER A 1161 -22.60 5.00 -30.51
N ALA A 1162 -22.95 4.41 -31.65
CA ALA A 1162 -22.45 3.08 -32.05
C ALA A 1162 -20.93 3.02 -32.29
N ASP A 1163 -20.32 4.16 -32.61
CA ASP A 1163 -18.88 4.36 -32.85
C ASP A 1163 -18.05 4.58 -31.58
N GLN A 1164 -18.70 4.76 -30.41
CA GLN A 1164 -18.03 5.03 -29.13
C GLN A 1164 -17.74 3.77 -28.30
N ILE A 1165 -18.05 2.58 -28.83
CA ILE A 1165 -17.88 1.29 -28.13
C ILE A 1165 -16.77 0.48 -28.81
N THR A 1166 -15.77 0.04 -28.05
CA THR A 1166 -14.82 -0.96 -28.54
C THR A 1166 -15.56 -2.28 -28.73
N LEU A 1167 -15.69 -2.73 -29.98
CA LEU A 1167 -16.25 -4.04 -30.28
C LEU A 1167 -15.21 -5.11 -29.91
N ASP A 1168 -15.65 -6.11 -29.12
CA ASP A 1168 -14.83 -7.22 -28.63
C ASP A 1168 -14.16 -8.04 -29.75
#